data_AF-A0A921NLH4-F1
#
_entry.id   AF-A0A921NLH4-F1
#
_cell.length_a   1.000
_cell.length_b   1.000
_cell.length_c   1.000
_cell.angle_alpha   90.00
_cell.angle_beta   90.00
_cell.angle_gamma   90.00
#
_symmetry.space_group_name_H-M   'P 1'
#
loop_
_entity.id
_entity.type
_entity.pdbx_description
1 polymer ?
#
loop_
_entity_poly.entity_id
_entity_poly.type
_entity_poly.pdbx_seq_one_letter_code
_entity_poly.pdbx_strand_id
1 'polypeptide(L)'
;MNDLIARIVELDWQESFDPRSLERGFEYAGESRLEIVEVGKHRLIARCKGSGRNVYTQVITHVVTSNWATVECVCSCPVAINCKHAAAALFMLTVLHEDLNSPVKQQKTPVERLSPQLEKWLESIPEPTPVDEEQPRNTGTSLLYQLSPDPYSTRWSLELYRARVSKKGDYSDIKPLYSIDETLRRAPAYMHELDTRICRLLLLSRSYSSYNTRYQLAGEPGAEILQLALKTQRLFIEQGPGLALKSGPALPARFDWAMLSDGNHIPKWISNGRELDKVLPLKPLHYLDRDNLAIGVIEHGLDDNLAMHLCALPVIPADQVALFSHRISSISKVIPPPRELTERVVDTLEPQGCLTLGSDESYVYSQAHHRQMLTFEHRAALAYRYDACLVSGKGTEDILFLNGTETQRIQRKPLAEKALRKTLTKIGLKAVTRKTRALPASAGEMFDLPTDEAWLRFVERDLAVLREAGWEVVIHPGFYYDVEAVDHWYADIEETPGHEWFNLELGVEVNGERHSLLPIMLDLMRRQPKLLDATYMAERDDDERVLVSLGAGAHTKVALPYGRIKPLMATLGELYLRAPEGDALRLSAPDAARLSTLDAIPLVWQGGERLRDFAKRLKEATHVNVPAPQGLNAELRGYQLEGLNWMQALRELDVGGILGDDMGLGKTLQALAHLLCEKQAGRLRAPALAVMPTSLVPNWMDEAARFTPQLKVLALHGSQRQADFARLADYDLVLTTYALLSRDLEVLQPQCWSVLILDEAQNIKNPNSKAAQAARELEAGQRLCLSGTPLENHLGELWSLFHFLMPGWLGDSKSFNRDYRTPIEKHGNAQRMQHLTARIKPFLLRRKKEQVATELPPKSEIVHWVELSDAQRDVYETVRVAMDKKVRDEISRHGVARSQIIILEALLKLRQVCCDLRLVKSVPMTKAAKAGTGKLGSLMDMLEELLSEGRRILLFSQFTSMLALIEEELKLRGVEYSILTGDTVDRRTPVENFQDGKTPLFLISLKAGGTGLNLTAADTVIHYDPWWNPAVENQATDRAYRIGQDKPVFVYKMIARGTVEEKIQALQLEKAALADGVLEGGASAGWKLEQRDIEALFAPLPG
;
A
#
# COMPACT_ATOMS: atom_id res chain seq x y z
N MET A 1 -29.19 -11.61 33.01
CA MET A 1 -29.23 -10.63 31.90
C MET A 1 -29.69 -11.29 30.60
N ASN A 2 -29.18 -12.48 30.25
CA ASN A 2 -29.41 -13.13 28.95
C ASN A 2 -30.82 -13.71 28.72
N ASP A 3 -31.55 -14.12 29.76
CA ASP A 3 -32.81 -14.87 29.62
C ASP A 3 -34.00 -14.03 29.09
N LEU A 4 -34.09 -12.74 29.46
CA LEU A 4 -35.13 -11.85 28.91
C LEU A 4 -34.81 -11.40 27.49
N ILE A 5 -33.54 -11.10 27.20
CA ILE A 5 -33.10 -10.62 25.89
C ILE A 5 -33.28 -11.73 24.84
N ALA A 6 -32.91 -12.98 25.17
CA ALA A 6 -33.16 -14.14 24.31
C ALA A 6 -34.65 -14.32 23.99
N ARG A 7 -35.52 -14.29 25.01
CA ARG A 7 -36.97 -14.40 24.82
C ARG A 7 -37.58 -13.26 24.00
N ILE A 8 -37.01 -12.06 24.03
CA ILE A 8 -37.50 -10.92 23.25
C ILE A 8 -37.06 -11.03 21.78
N VAL A 9 -35.85 -11.54 21.54
CA VAL A 9 -35.27 -11.66 20.18
C VAL A 9 -35.87 -12.83 19.39
N GLU A 10 -36.33 -13.88 20.06
CA GLU A 10 -37.05 -15.02 19.46
C GLU A 10 -38.49 -14.69 19.04
N LEU A 11 -38.99 -13.46 19.27
CA LEU A 11 -40.34 -13.03 18.91
C LEU A 11 -40.34 -12.18 17.64
N ASP A 12 -41.38 -12.34 16.81
CA ASP A 12 -41.62 -11.55 15.59
C ASP A 12 -42.14 -10.13 15.90
N TRP A 13 -41.43 -9.38 16.75
CA TRP A 13 -41.83 -8.04 17.20
C TRP A 13 -41.86 -7.01 16.06
N GLN A 14 -41.18 -7.27 14.94
CA GLN A 14 -41.09 -6.35 13.80
C GLN A 14 -42.46 -6.08 13.16
N GLU A 15 -43.39 -7.03 13.22
CA GLU A 15 -44.75 -6.88 12.69
C GLU A 15 -45.57 -5.81 13.44
N SER A 16 -45.16 -5.44 14.65
CA SER A 16 -45.84 -4.46 15.51
C SER A 16 -45.44 -3.00 15.23
N PHE A 17 -44.53 -2.75 14.29
CA PHE A 17 -44.00 -1.42 13.95
C PHE A 17 -44.32 -1.03 12.51
N ASP A 18 -44.52 0.27 12.26
CA ASP A 18 -44.69 0.75 10.89
C ASP A 18 -43.34 0.69 10.12
N PRO A 19 -43.34 0.42 8.81
CA PRO A 19 -42.11 0.25 8.02
C PRO A 19 -41.13 1.43 8.08
N ARG A 20 -41.65 2.67 8.19
CA ARG A 20 -40.80 3.88 8.28
C ARG A 20 -40.17 4.01 9.67
N SER A 21 -40.83 3.58 10.74
CA SER A 21 -40.22 3.53 12.08
C SER A 21 -39.18 2.42 12.20
N LEU A 22 -39.35 1.29 11.49
CA LEU A 22 -38.34 0.23 11.41
C LEU A 22 -37.08 0.70 10.67
N GLU A 23 -37.23 1.28 9.47
CA GLU A 23 -36.11 1.79 8.68
C GLU A 23 -35.29 2.84 9.44
N ARG A 24 -35.97 3.84 10.02
CA ARG A 24 -35.30 4.88 10.83
C ARG A 24 -34.79 4.35 12.17
N GLY A 25 -35.42 3.32 12.72
CA GLY A 25 -34.96 2.65 13.93
C GLY A 25 -33.66 1.89 13.69
N PHE A 26 -33.55 1.22 12.54
CA PHE A 26 -32.34 0.53 12.10
C PHE A 26 -31.18 1.52 11.90
N GLU A 27 -31.42 2.66 11.24
CA GLU A 27 -30.42 3.74 11.11
C GLU A 27 -29.94 4.24 12.49
N TYR A 28 -30.87 4.49 13.42
CA TYR A 28 -30.54 5.00 14.75
C TYR A 28 -29.76 3.99 15.61
N ALA A 29 -30.00 2.69 15.42
CA ALA A 29 -29.23 1.62 16.04
C ALA A 29 -27.78 1.61 15.50
N GLY A 30 -27.59 1.76 14.19
CA GLY A 30 -26.26 1.83 13.55
C GLY A 30 -25.43 3.07 13.96
N GLU A 31 -26.07 4.18 14.29
CA GLU A 31 -25.41 5.43 14.70
C GLU A 31 -24.96 5.47 16.19
N SER A 32 -25.04 4.35 16.93
CA SER A 32 -24.64 4.25 18.35
C SER A 32 -25.30 5.29 19.27
N ARG A 33 -26.58 5.58 19.04
CA ARG A 33 -27.34 6.62 19.78
C ARG A 33 -28.04 6.09 21.05
N LEU A 34 -27.87 4.82 21.39
CA LEU A 34 -28.62 4.11 22.44
C LEU A 34 -27.74 3.59 23.60
N GLU A 35 -28.36 3.52 24.79
CA GLU A 35 -27.76 3.02 26.03
C GLU A 35 -28.80 2.21 26.82
N ILE A 36 -28.49 0.96 27.20
CA ILE A 36 -29.35 0.15 28.08
C ILE A 36 -29.12 0.54 29.53
N VAL A 37 -30.20 0.86 30.23
CA VAL A 37 -30.18 1.39 31.60
C VAL A 37 -30.50 0.30 32.64
N GLU A 38 -31.47 -0.58 32.38
CA GLU A 38 -31.89 -1.63 33.32
C GLU A 38 -32.39 -2.88 32.57
N VAL A 39 -32.05 -4.08 33.06
CA VAL A 39 -32.58 -5.36 32.54
C VAL A 39 -33.14 -6.18 33.71
N GLY A 40 -34.46 -6.34 33.76
CA GLY A 40 -35.18 -7.17 34.71
C GLY A 40 -35.56 -8.55 34.14
N LYS A 41 -36.43 -9.30 34.84
CA LYS A 41 -36.88 -10.64 34.41
C LYS A 41 -37.88 -10.62 33.25
N HIS A 42 -38.72 -9.57 33.19
CA HIS A 42 -39.76 -9.37 32.17
C HIS A 42 -39.75 -7.98 31.52
N ARG A 43 -38.88 -7.05 31.97
CA ARG A 43 -38.80 -5.68 31.44
C ARG A 43 -37.36 -5.22 31.23
N LEU A 44 -37.14 -4.35 30.25
CA LEU A 44 -35.86 -3.73 29.92
C LEU A 44 -36.06 -2.23 29.69
N ILE A 45 -35.14 -1.40 30.17
CA ILE A 45 -35.17 0.06 30.00
C ILE A 45 -33.93 0.51 29.24
N ALA A 46 -34.11 1.31 28.19
CA ALA A 46 -33.06 1.89 27.37
C ALA A 46 -33.24 3.41 27.19
N ARG A 47 -32.19 4.12 26.76
CA ARG A 47 -32.21 5.55 26.41
C ARG A 47 -31.66 5.75 25.01
N CYS A 48 -32.33 6.54 24.19
CA CYS A 48 -31.98 6.85 22.81
C CYS A 48 -31.89 8.37 22.60
N LYS A 49 -30.79 8.85 22.02
CA LYS A 49 -30.70 10.24 21.55
C LYS A 49 -31.52 10.42 20.27
N GLY A 50 -32.40 11.43 20.26
CA GLY A 50 -33.21 11.81 19.11
C GLY A 50 -32.39 12.47 18.00
N SER A 51 -33.04 12.93 16.92
CA SER A 51 -32.40 13.75 15.86
C SER A 51 -31.97 15.15 16.32
N GLY A 52 -32.39 15.57 17.52
CA GLY A 52 -31.98 16.83 18.16
C GLY A 52 -31.32 16.55 19.52
N ARG A 53 -31.17 17.58 20.38
CA ARG A 53 -30.52 17.45 21.70
C ARG A 53 -31.32 16.66 22.76
N ASN A 54 -32.47 16.09 22.41
CA ASN A 54 -33.36 15.38 23.34
C ASN A 54 -32.99 13.90 23.48
N VAL A 55 -33.05 13.39 24.71
CA VAL A 55 -32.84 11.96 25.02
C VAL A 55 -34.17 11.36 25.45
N TYR A 56 -34.56 10.25 24.83
CA TYR A 56 -35.82 9.58 25.08
C TYR A 56 -35.56 8.22 25.75
N THR A 57 -36.37 7.84 26.73
CA THR A 57 -36.24 6.56 27.45
C THR A 57 -37.28 5.58 26.93
N GLN A 58 -36.85 4.38 26.57
CA GLN A 58 -37.67 3.26 26.12
C GLN A 58 -37.82 2.25 27.27
N VAL A 59 -39.00 1.68 27.42
CA VAL A 59 -39.31 0.56 28.30
C VAL A 59 -39.91 -0.53 27.43
N ILE A 60 -39.25 -1.68 27.41
CA ILE A 60 -39.57 -2.85 26.60
C ILE A 60 -39.99 -3.95 27.57
N THR A 61 -41.22 -4.44 27.45
CA THR A 61 -41.77 -5.46 28.37
C THR A 61 -42.12 -6.71 27.58
N HIS A 62 -41.63 -7.85 28.03
CA HIS A 62 -41.98 -9.16 27.49
C HIS A 62 -43.23 -9.67 28.19
N VAL A 63 -44.32 -9.79 27.42
CA VAL A 63 -45.64 -10.19 27.92
C VAL A 63 -45.92 -11.62 27.45
N VAL A 64 -46.16 -12.52 28.40
CA VAL A 64 -46.49 -13.93 28.12
C VAL A 64 -47.89 -14.23 28.63
N THR A 65 -48.75 -14.73 27.75
CA THR A 65 -50.07 -15.27 28.10
C THR A 65 -50.12 -16.77 27.78
N SER A 66 -51.18 -17.48 28.19
CA SER A 66 -51.27 -18.94 28.01
C SER A 66 -51.21 -19.43 26.56
N ASN A 67 -51.45 -18.57 25.57
CA ASN A 67 -51.54 -18.95 24.15
C ASN A 67 -50.57 -18.19 23.21
N TRP A 68 -49.89 -17.12 23.66
CA TRP A 68 -48.94 -16.33 22.84
C TRP A 68 -48.04 -15.42 23.70
N ALA A 69 -46.89 -15.04 23.14
CA ALA A 69 -45.93 -14.10 23.75
C ALA A 69 -45.67 -12.90 22.81
N THR A 70 -45.50 -11.71 23.36
CA THR A 70 -45.24 -10.47 22.60
C THR A 70 -44.38 -9.48 23.37
N VAL A 71 -44.03 -8.38 22.70
CA VAL A 71 -43.21 -7.31 23.24
C VAL A 71 -43.97 -5.98 23.20
N GLU A 72 -44.20 -5.38 24.35
CA GLU A 72 -44.77 -4.04 24.46
C GLU A 72 -43.67 -3.00 24.62
N CYS A 73 -43.65 -2.00 23.73
CA CYS A 73 -42.63 -0.95 23.73
C CYS A 73 -43.23 0.43 23.96
N VAL A 74 -42.82 1.07 25.06
CA VAL A 74 -43.22 2.43 25.42
C VAL A 74 -41.99 3.33 25.50
N CYS A 75 -42.05 4.50 24.90
CA CYS A 75 -40.95 5.45 24.79
C CYS A 75 -41.39 6.83 25.23
N SER A 76 -40.52 7.57 25.92
CA SER A 76 -40.80 8.94 26.38
C SER A 76 -40.78 10.01 25.26
N CYS A 77 -40.89 9.60 24.00
CA CYS A 77 -40.93 10.51 22.85
C CYS A 77 -42.39 10.81 22.47
N PRO A 78 -42.67 11.85 21.66
CA PRO A 78 -44.05 12.22 21.30
C PRO A 78 -44.88 11.11 20.61
N VAL A 79 -44.21 10.14 19.96
CA VAL A 79 -44.87 8.98 19.31
C VAL A 79 -45.29 7.90 20.32
N ALA A 80 -44.71 7.93 21.53
CA ALA A 80 -44.99 7.05 22.65
C ALA A 80 -44.78 5.55 22.42
N ILE A 81 -45.61 4.87 21.63
CA ILE A 81 -45.62 3.40 21.49
C ILE A 81 -45.03 3.01 20.13
N ASN A 82 -44.27 1.92 20.09
CA ASN A 82 -43.68 1.33 18.87
C ASN A 82 -43.03 2.36 17.92
N CYS A 83 -42.34 3.35 18.48
CA CYS A 83 -41.70 4.41 17.73
C CYS A 83 -40.31 3.98 17.23
N LYS A 84 -39.73 4.76 16.30
CA LYS A 84 -38.36 4.54 15.82
C LYS A 84 -37.29 4.37 16.90
N HIS A 85 -37.42 5.02 18.07
CA HIS A 85 -36.46 4.87 19.17
C HIS A 85 -36.62 3.53 19.90
N ALA A 86 -37.85 3.01 19.99
CA ALA A 86 -38.13 1.68 20.51
C ALA A 86 -37.69 0.60 19.51
N ALA A 87 -37.93 0.81 18.21
CA ALA A 87 -37.41 -0.06 17.16
C ALA A 87 -35.88 -0.10 17.20
N ALA A 88 -35.22 1.05 17.35
CA ALA A 88 -33.76 1.11 17.49
C ALA A 88 -33.24 0.37 18.73
N ALA A 89 -33.96 0.43 19.85
CA ALA A 89 -33.63 -0.34 21.05
C ALA A 89 -33.82 -1.86 20.84
N LEU A 90 -34.87 -2.28 20.13
CA LEU A 90 -35.08 -3.69 19.80
C LEU A 90 -34.04 -4.21 18.79
N PHE A 91 -33.70 -3.45 17.75
CA PHE A 91 -32.60 -3.80 16.83
C PHE A 91 -31.27 -3.89 17.57
N MET A 92 -31.00 -2.96 18.49
CA MET A 92 -29.82 -3.05 19.35
C MET A 92 -29.88 -4.30 20.24
N LEU A 93 -31.04 -4.76 20.69
CA LEU A 93 -31.16 -6.01 21.46
C LEU A 93 -30.96 -7.25 20.60
N THR A 94 -31.40 -7.25 19.34
CA THR A 94 -31.09 -8.30 18.37
C THR A 94 -29.59 -8.37 18.11
N VAL A 95 -28.97 -7.22 17.85
CA VAL A 95 -27.51 -7.07 17.68
C VAL A 95 -26.78 -7.44 18.97
N LEU A 96 -27.29 -7.07 20.15
CA LEU A 96 -26.71 -7.45 21.44
C LEU A 96 -26.93 -8.92 21.76
N HIS A 97 -27.97 -9.58 21.26
CA HIS A 97 -28.17 -11.03 21.41
C HIS A 97 -27.20 -11.80 20.49
N GLU A 98 -26.96 -11.29 19.30
CA GLU A 98 -25.91 -11.76 18.38
C GLU A 98 -24.49 -11.48 18.95
N ASP A 99 -24.27 -10.30 19.53
CA ASP A 99 -23.02 -9.90 20.21
C ASP A 99 -22.85 -10.56 21.59
N LEU A 100 -23.91 -11.01 22.30
CA LEU A 100 -23.79 -11.75 23.57
C LEU A 100 -23.33 -13.21 23.34
N ASN A 101 -23.31 -13.65 22.08
CA ASN A 101 -22.61 -14.85 21.60
C ASN A 101 -21.22 -14.53 20.99
N SER A 102 -20.62 -13.37 21.28
CA SER A 102 -19.21 -13.08 21.01
C SER A 102 -18.58 -12.08 22.01
N PRO A 103 -17.37 -12.32 22.54
CA PRO A 103 -16.77 -11.44 23.55
C PRO A 103 -16.08 -10.27 22.80
N VAL A 104 -16.08 -8.99 23.23
CA VAL A 104 -15.50 -8.41 24.45
C VAL A 104 -15.84 -6.90 24.54
N LYS A 105 -15.99 -6.41 25.79
CA LYS A 105 -16.06 -4.99 26.23
C LYS A 105 -14.78 -4.19 25.97
N GLN A 106 -14.88 -2.85 25.85
CA GLN A 106 -14.14 -2.01 26.81
C GLN A 106 -14.67 -0.60 27.06
N GLN A 107 -14.47 -0.21 28.32
CA GLN A 107 -14.94 0.97 29.03
C GLN A 107 -14.18 2.26 28.67
N LYS A 108 -14.86 3.39 28.87
CA LYS A 108 -14.26 4.71 29.13
C LYS A 108 -14.21 5.00 30.64
N THR A 109 -13.10 5.60 31.07
CA THR A 109 -12.93 6.38 32.31
C THR A 109 -13.74 7.69 32.26
N PRO A 110 -14.14 8.27 33.40
CA PRO A 110 -13.48 9.53 33.85
C PRO A 110 -13.37 9.65 35.39
N VAL A 111 -12.30 10.21 35.96
CA VAL A 111 -11.99 11.64 36.20
C VAL A 111 -12.93 12.35 37.19
N GLU A 112 -12.28 12.88 38.23
CA GLU A 112 -12.75 13.67 39.36
C GLU A 112 -13.43 15.01 38.98
N ARG A 113 -14.60 15.28 39.57
CA ARG A 113 -15.07 16.54 40.21
C ARG A 113 -16.60 16.58 40.32
N LEU A 114 -17.11 17.14 41.42
CA LEU A 114 -18.54 17.36 41.69
C LEU A 114 -19.09 18.54 40.87
N SER A 115 -20.39 18.51 40.58
CA SER A 115 -21.04 19.51 39.72
C SER A 115 -21.51 20.77 40.49
N PRO A 116 -21.64 21.93 39.82
CA PRO A 116 -22.02 23.21 40.45
C PRO A 116 -23.44 23.24 41.06
N GLN A 117 -24.28 22.22 40.81
CA GLN A 117 -25.59 22.07 41.45
C GLN A 117 -25.48 21.41 42.84
N LEU A 118 -24.44 20.60 43.07
CA LEU A 118 -24.18 19.95 44.36
C LEU A 118 -23.54 20.93 45.37
N GLU A 119 -22.67 21.84 44.91
CA GLU A 119 -22.15 22.95 45.74
C GLU A 119 -23.27 23.92 46.16
N LYS A 120 -24.17 24.29 45.24
CA LYS A 120 -25.33 25.15 45.55
C LYS A 120 -26.36 24.53 46.49
N TRP A 121 -26.39 23.20 46.60
CA TRP A 121 -27.28 22.47 47.50
C TRP A 121 -26.67 22.34 48.91
N LEU A 122 -25.36 22.09 49.00
CA LEU A 122 -24.62 22.04 50.27
C LEU A 122 -24.69 23.38 51.03
N GLU A 123 -24.77 24.51 50.34
CA GLU A 123 -24.95 25.85 50.92
C GLU A 123 -26.38 26.14 51.42
N SER A 124 -27.35 25.24 51.20
CA SER A 124 -28.77 25.44 51.55
C SER A 124 -29.27 24.60 52.74
N ILE A 125 -28.35 23.98 53.48
CA ILE A 125 -28.67 23.18 54.68
C ILE A 125 -28.98 24.13 55.85
N PRO A 126 -30.21 24.16 56.41
CA PRO A 126 -30.48 24.90 57.64
C PRO A 126 -29.92 24.14 58.85
N GLU A 127 -29.41 24.88 59.84
CA GLU A 127 -29.05 24.35 61.17
C GLU A 127 -30.27 23.79 61.92
N PRO A 128 -30.07 22.82 62.84
CA PRO A 128 -31.17 22.15 63.53
C PRO A 128 -31.78 23.07 64.60
N THR A 129 -32.97 23.58 64.34
CA THR A 129 -33.81 24.20 65.38
C THR A 129 -34.46 23.10 66.24
N PRO A 130 -34.61 23.27 67.57
CA PRO A 130 -35.38 22.33 68.37
C PRO A 130 -36.86 22.42 67.97
N VAL A 131 -37.48 21.27 67.72
CA VAL A 131 -38.90 21.19 67.39
C VAL A 131 -39.69 21.01 68.68
N ASP A 132 -40.34 22.08 69.13
CA ASP A 132 -41.50 21.99 70.01
C ASP A 132 -42.69 21.42 69.21
N GLU A 133 -43.47 20.53 69.85
CA GLU A 133 -44.65 19.90 69.26
C GLU A 133 -45.77 20.92 69.00
N GLU A 134 -45.82 21.51 67.80
CA GLU A 134 -47.04 22.18 67.33
C GLU A 134 -48.00 21.17 66.68
N GLN A 135 -49.16 20.98 67.32
CA GLN A 135 -50.29 20.22 66.79
C GLN A 135 -50.86 20.89 65.53
N PRO A 136 -50.98 20.20 64.37
CA PRO A 136 -51.62 20.77 63.20
C PRO A 136 -53.14 20.85 63.38
N ARG A 137 -53.70 21.95 62.85
CA ARG A 137 -55.14 22.23 62.80
C ARG A 137 -55.90 21.06 62.17
N ASN A 138 -56.97 20.64 62.85
CA ASN A 138 -57.79 19.49 62.53
C ASN A 138 -58.39 19.57 61.11
N THR A 139 -57.71 18.98 60.12
CA THR A 139 -58.17 18.88 58.71
C THR A 139 -58.82 17.53 58.40
N GLY A 140 -58.96 16.65 59.41
CA GLY A 140 -59.63 15.36 59.27
C GLY A 140 -58.93 14.37 58.31
N THR A 141 -57.65 14.59 57.95
CA THR A 141 -56.84 13.72 57.06
C THR A 141 -55.44 13.54 57.65
N SER A 142 -54.82 12.37 57.51
CA SER A 142 -53.44 12.07 57.96
C SER A 142 -52.75 11.06 57.04
N LEU A 143 -51.42 10.97 57.14
CA LEU A 143 -50.59 9.97 56.45
C LEU A 143 -50.40 8.72 57.32
N LEU A 144 -50.52 7.55 56.70
CA LEU A 144 -50.24 6.23 57.28
C LEU A 144 -49.09 5.57 56.53
N TYR A 145 -48.30 4.79 57.26
CA TYR A 145 -47.17 4.04 56.73
C TYR A 145 -47.49 2.55 56.85
N GLN A 146 -47.29 1.81 55.77
CA GLN A 146 -47.46 0.36 55.78
C GLN A 146 -46.15 -0.33 55.43
N LEU A 147 -45.71 -1.23 56.30
CA LEU A 147 -44.53 -2.05 56.11
C LEU A 147 -44.96 -3.36 55.44
N SER A 148 -44.56 -3.57 54.18
CA SER A 148 -44.90 -4.75 53.39
C SER A 148 -43.64 -5.52 52.95
N PRO A 149 -43.63 -6.86 53.01
CA PRO A 149 -42.56 -7.65 52.42
C PRO A 149 -42.65 -7.55 50.88
N ASP A 150 -41.51 -7.50 50.21
CA ASP A 150 -41.47 -7.63 48.76
C ASP A 150 -41.80 -9.09 48.37
N PRO A 151 -42.83 -9.36 47.55
CA PRO A 151 -43.19 -10.72 47.17
C PRO A 151 -42.08 -11.46 46.38
N TYR A 152 -41.05 -10.77 45.91
CA TYR A 152 -40.00 -11.34 45.06
C TYR A 152 -38.58 -11.19 45.66
N SER A 153 -38.44 -10.66 46.87
CA SER A 153 -37.13 -10.54 47.54
C SER A 153 -37.24 -10.65 49.08
N THR A 154 -36.11 -10.83 49.76
CA THR A 154 -36.05 -10.80 51.24
C THR A 154 -36.10 -9.37 51.80
N ARG A 155 -36.32 -8.37 50.95
CA ARG A 155 -36.34 -6.95 51.33
C ARG A 155 -37.75 -6.51 51.71
N TRP A 156 -37.79 -5.46 52.52
CA TRP A 156 -39.03 -4.88 53.00
C TRP A 156 -39.23 -3.50 52.38
N SER A 157 -40.49 -3.14 52.14
CA SER A 157 -40.87 -1.85 51.57
C SER A 157 -41.80 -1.10 52.49
N LEU A 158 -41.68 0.23 52.46
CA LEU A 158 -42.59 1.15 53.11
C LEU A 158 -43.53 1.75 52.07
N GLU A 159 -44.82 1.69 52.31
CA GLU A 159 -45.86 2.27 51.47
C GLU A 159 -46.58 3.40 52.22
N LEU A 160 -46.95 4.45 51.50
CA LEU A 160 -47.59 5.62 52.08
C LEU A 160 -49.04 5.69 51.65
N TYR A 161 -49.92 5.92 52.62
CA TYR A 161 -51.35 6.05 52.42
C TYR A 161 -51.86 7.36 53.02
N ARG A 162 -52.86 7.96 52.40
CA ARG A 162 -53.62 9.10 52.93
C ARG A 162 -54.97 8.59 53.41
N ALA A 163 -55.32 8.87 54.66
CA ALA A 163 -56.57 8.45 55.27
C ALA A 163 -57.29 9.62 55.94
N ARG A 164 -58.62 9.62 55.92
CA ARG A 164 -59.43 10.52 56.74
C ARG A 164 -59.54 9.99 58.17
N VAL A 165 -59.36 10.88 59.14
CA VAL A 165 -59.37 10.55 60.57
C VAL A 165 -60.72 10.95 61.17
N SER A 166 -61.42 10.01 61.80
CA SER A 166 -62.65 10.28 62.52
C SER A 166 -62.38 10.86 63.92
N LYS A 167 -63.39 11.46 64.58
CA LYS A 167 -63.27 11.99 65.94
C LYS A 167 -62.88 10.94 67.00
N LYS A 168 -62.99 9.64 66.70
CA LYS A 168 -62.60 8.52 67.58
C LYS A 168 -61.19 7.97 67.31
N GLY A 169 -60.47 8.53 66.32
CA GLY A 169 -59.14 8.06 65.91
C GLY A 169 -59.15 7.00 64.81
N ASP A 170 -60.33 6.53 64.38
CA ASP A 170 -60.44 5.54 63.29
C ASP A 170 -60.14 6.15 61.91
N TYR A 171 -59.47 5.36 61.05
CA TYR A 171 -59.11 5.73 59.68
C TYR A 171 -60.16 5.27 58.66
N SER A 172 -60.54 6.15 57.73
CA SER A 172 -61.51 5.90 56.65
C SER A 172 -61.05 6.56 55.34
N ASP A 173 -61.57 6.15 54.17
CA ASP A 173 -61.13 6.64 52.85
C ASP A 173 -59.60 6.53 52.62
N ILE A 174 -59.01 5.38 52.99
CA ILE A 174 -57.57 5.12 52.86
C ILE A 174 -57.21 4.98 51.38
N LYS A 175 -56.36 5.88 50.86
CA LYS A 175 -55.90 5.88 49.46
C LYS A 175 -54.38 5.92 49.39
N PRO A 176 -53.74 5.12 48.51
CA PRO A 176 -52.29 5.16 48.33
C PRO A 176 -51.82 6.55 47.87
N LEU A 177 -50.66 6.97 48.38
CA LEU A 177 -50.00 8.22 48.02
C LEU A 177 -49.09 7.99 46.81
N TYR A 178 -49.58 8.36 45.62
CA TYR A 178 -48.88 8.06 44.35
C TYR A 178 -47.64 8.92 44.08
N SER A 179 -47.54 10.13 44.66
CA SER A 179 -46.40 11.04 44.40
C SER A 179 -45.97 11.79 45.66
N ILE A 180 -44.87 11.33 46.27
CA ILE A 180 -44.25 12.04 47.41
C ILE A 180 -43.72 13.41 46.98
N ASP A 181 -43.11 13.50 45.80
CA ASP A 181 -42.52 14.73 45.28
C ASP A 181 -43.57 15.83 45.07
N GLU A 182 -44.73 15.49 44.48
CA GLU A 182 -45.84 16.43 44.34
C GLU A 182 -46.47 16.79 45.68
N THR A 183 -46.55 15.83 46.61
CA THR A 183 -47.09 16.07 47.96
C THR A 183 -46.20 17.02 48.75
N LEU A 184 -44.87 16.87 48.69
CA LEU A 184 -43.92 17.78 49.32
C LEU A 184 -43.95 19.17 48.66
N ARG A 185 -44.07 19.24 47.33
CA ARG A 185 -44.20 20.53 46.61
C ARG A 185 -45.48 21.28 46.98
N ARG A 186 -46.58 20.56 47.20
CA ARG A 186 -47.87 21.14 47.61
C ARG A 186 -47.94 21.46 49.11
N ALA A 187 -47.06 20.87 49.93
CA ALA A 187 -46.97 21.04 51.38
C ALA A 187 -48.35 21.08 52.08
N PRO A 188 -49.18 20.03 51.96
CA PRO A 188 -50.54 20.06 52.45
C PRO A 188 -50.59 20.17 53.97
N ALA A 189 -51.58 20.91 54.50
CA ALA A 189 -51.71 21.22 55.92
C ALA A 189 -51.91 20.00 56.87
N TYR A 190 -52.09 18.79 56.33
CA TYR A 190 -52.22 17.54 57.10
C TYR A 190 -50.87 16.82 57.33
N MET A 191 -49.77 17.31 56.77
CA MET A 191 -48.47 16.66 56.84
C MET A 191 -47.70 17.15 58.07
N HIS A 192 -47.31 16.24 58.97
CA HIS A 192 -46.47 16.57 60.12
C HIS A 192 -45.00 16.75 59.72
N GLU A 193 -44.19 17.33 60.60
CA GLU A 193 -42.76 17.50 60.36
C GLU A 193 -42.03 16.16 60.21
N LEU A 194 -42.36 15.16 61.05
CA LEU A 194 -41.88 13.79 60.90
C LEU A 194 -42.28 13.19 59.54
N ASP A 195 -43.51 13.48 59.06
CA ASP A 195 -43.96 13.00 57.75
C ASP A 195 -43.16 13.63 56.62
N THR A 196 -42.87 14.92 56.74
CA THR A 196 -42.04 15.67 55.78
C THR A 196 -40.63 15.10 55.72
N ARG A 197 -40.05 14.79 56.89
CA ARG A 197 -38.71 14.17 56.99
C ARG A 197 -38.68 12.77 56.39
N ILE A 198 -39.64 11.90 56.72
CA ILE A 198 -39.75 10.54 56.16
C ILE A 198 -39.87 10.62 54.63
N CYS A 199 -40.76 11.47 54.11
CA CYS A 199 -40.94 11.68 52.67
C CYS A 199 -39.67 12.20 51.96
N ARG A 200 -38.90 13.10 52.57
CA ARG A 200 -37.62 13.57 52.01
C ARG A 200 -36.57 12.46 51.96
N LEU A 201 -36.43 11.69 53.03
CA LEU A 201 -35.50 10.55 53.08
C LEU A 201 -35.88 9.46 52.07
N LEU A 202 -37.18 9.22 51.90
CA LEU A 202 -37.71 8.31 50.87
C LEU A 202 -37.44 8.79 49.43
N LEU A 203 -37.41 10.11 49.18
CA LEU A 203 -37.01 10.65 47.87
C LEU A 203 -35.50 10.54 47.62
N LEU A 204 -34.69 10.79 48.65
CA LEU A 204 -33.22 10.69 48.55
C LEU A 204 -32.76 9.24 48.34
N SER A 205 -33.51 8.27 48.86
CA SER A 205 -33.26 6.84 48.68
C SER A 205 -33.82 6.25 47.36
N ARG A 206 -34.39 7.07 46.46
CA ARG A 206 -34.92 6.59 45.18
C ARG A 206 -33.83 6.10 44.22
N SER A 207 -33.97 4.83 43.80
CA SER A 207 -33.56 4.41 42.46
C SER A 207 -34.71 4.72 41.50
N TYR A 208 -34.47 5.51 40.45
CA TYR A 208 -35.48 6.13 39.57
C TYR A 208 -36.56 5.17 39.04
N SER A 209 -37.76 5.18 39.63
CA SER A 209 -39.00 4.75 38.96
C SER A 209 -40.17 5.62 39.43
N SER A 210 -40.91 6.20 38.50
CA SER A 210 -41.93 7.23 38.77
C SER A 210 -43.32 6.67 39.11
N TYR A 211 -43.49 5.35 39.14
CA TYR A 211 -44.82 4.72 39.19
C TYR A 211 -44.98 3.64 40.26
N ASN A 212 -44.01 3.46 41.16
CA ASN A 212 -44.13 2.50 42.25
C ASN A 212 -44.43 3.19 43.58
N THR A 213 -45.51 2.81 44.26
CA THR A 213 -45.90 3.33 45.59
C THR A 213 -45.18 2.65 46.75
N ARG A 214 -44.35 1.65 46.46
CA ARG A 214 -43.53 0.89 47.41
C ARG A 214 -42.09 1.41 47.45
N TYR A 215 -41.61 1.77 48.63
CA TYR A 215 -40.25 2.27 48.83
C TYR A 215 -39.41 1.24 49.57
N GLN A 216 -38.42 0.67 48.90
CA GLN A 216 -37.60 -0.39 49.47
C GLN A 216 -36.69 0.16 50.58
N LEU A 217 -36.75 -0.49 51.76
CA LEU A 217 -35.85 -0.23 52.88
C LEU A 217 -34.59 -1.07 52.68
N ALA A 218 -33.44 -0.41 52.63
CA ALA A 218 -32.14 -1.07 52.48
C ALA A 218 -31.05 -0.32 53.25
N GLY A 219 -30.14 -1.08 53.87
CA GLY A 219 -28.99 -0.55 54.59
C GLY A 219 -29.35 0.39 55.75
N GLU A 220 -28.43 1.30 56.05
CA GLU A 220 -28.52 2.26 57.15
C GLU A 220 -29.62 3.33 56.94
N PRO A 221 -29.80 3.92 55.73
CA PRO A 221 -30.90 4.85 55.49
C PRO A 221 -32.28 4.20 55.64
N GLY A 222 -32.42 2.92 55.26
CA GLY A 222 -33.65 2.16 55.47
C GLY A 222 -34.00 1.95 56.94
N ALA A 223 -32.99 1.73 57.79
CA ALA A 223 -33.17 1.64 59.24
C ALA A 223 -33.63 2.97 59.86
N GLU A 224 -33.05 4.10 59.43
CA GLU A 224 -33.46 5.43 59.91
C GLU A 224 -34.93 5.74 59.53
N ILE A 225 -35.30 5.46 58.28
CA ILE A 225 -36.68 5.67 57.79
C ILE A 225 -37.68 4.83 58.58
N LEU A 226 -37.33 3.56 58.86
CA LEU A 226 -38.16 2.67 59.67
C LEU A 226 -38.36 3.22 61.08
N GLN A 227 -37.28 3.65 61.75
CA GLN A 227 -37.36 4.23 63.09
C GLN A 227 -38.19 5.52 63.14
N LEU A 228 -38.04 6.40 62.15
CA LEU A 228 -38.83 7.62 62.05
C LEU A 228 -40.32 7.29 61.84
N ALA A 229 -40.64 6.31 60.99
CA ALA A 229 -42.02 5.86 60.78
C ALA A 229 -42.62 5.24 62.06
N LEU A 230 -41.85 4.46 62.83
CA LEU A 230 -42.28 3.94 64.14
C LEU A 230 -42.63 5.07 65.14
N LYS A 231 -41.83 6.14 65.19
CA LYS A 231 -42.09 7.30 66.08
C LYS A 231 -43.43 7.98 65.78
N THR A 232 -43.95 7.87 64.56
CA THR A 232 -45.23 8.48 64.21
C THR A 232 -46.44 7.78 64.81
N GLN A 233 -46.26 6.57 65.39
CA GLN A 233 -47.33 5.66 65.84
C GLN A 233 -48.36 5.33 64.75
N ARG A 234 -48.00 5.53 63.47
CA ARG A 234 -48.84 5.34 62.28
C ARG A 234 -48.22 4.34 61.30
N LEU A 235 -47.36 3.44 61.79
CA LEU A 235 -46.75 2.35 61.01
C LEU A 235 -47.50 1.04 61.25
N PHE A 236 -47.95 0.37 60.17
CA PHE A 236 -48.78 -0.83 60.23
C PHE A 236 -48.21 -1.95 59.33
N ILE A 237 -48.47 -3.22 59.66
CA ILE A 237 -48.33 -4.33 58.69
C ILE A 237 -49.64 -4.51 57.92
N GLU A 238 -50.75 -4.51 58.66
CA GLU A 238 -52.13 -4.61 58.16
C GLU A 238 -52.95 -3.43 58.69
N GLN A 239 -53.82 -2.87 57.84
CA GLN A 239 -54.57 -1.66 58.16
C GLN A 239 -55.76 -1.97 59.08
N GLY A 240 -55.81 -1.35 60.26
CA GLY A 240 -56.94 -1.48 61.19
C GLY A 240 -56.71 -0.75 62.52
N PRO A 241 -57.78 -0.47 63.30
CA PRO A 241 -57.66 0.23 64.57
C PRO A 241 -56.87 -0.59 65.59
N GLY A 242 -55.86 0.02 66.22
CA GLY A 242 -55.02 -0.62 67.24
C GLY A 242 -53.88 -1.50 66.72
N LEU A 243 -53.67 -1.60 65.40
CA LEU A 243 -52.66 -2.45 64.77
C LEU A 243 -51.31 -1.77 64.51
N ALA A 244 -51.08 -0.59 65.10
CA ALA A 244 -49.84 0.15 64.92
C ALA A 244 -48.65 -0.55 65.61
N LEU A 245 -47.54 -0.68 64.89
CA LEU A 245 -46.31 -1.28 65.39
C LEU A 245 -45.67 -0.39 66.47
N LYS A 246 -45.20 -1.03 67.54
CA LYS A 246 -44.52 -0.39 68.67
C LYS A 246 -43.01 -0.68 68.62
N SER A 247 -42.23 0.18 69.27
CA SER A 247 -40.80 -0.07 69.46
C SER A 247 -40.60 -1.19 70.49
N GLY A 248 -39.90 -2.26 70.10
CA GLY A 248 -39.47 -3.36 70.96
C GLY A 248 -38.05 -3.16 71.50
N PRO A 249 -37.64 -3.93 72.53
CA PRO A 249 -36.26 -3.89 73.06
C PRO A 249 -35.24 -4.46 72.07
N ALA A 250 -33.95 -4.17 72.26
CA ALA A 250 -32.89 -4.85 71.52
C ALA A 250 -32.76 -6.32 71.99
N LEU A 251 -32.57 -7.26 71.06
CA LEU A 251 -32.45 -8.69 71.34
C LEU A 251 -31.08 -9.24 70.89
N PRO A 252 -30.33 -9.94 71.76
CA PRO A 252 -29.10 -10.63 71.34
C PRO A 252 -29.44 -11.88 70.51
N ALA A 253 -28.84 -12.04 69.33
CA ALA A 253 -29.04 -13.22 68.49
C ALA A 253 -27.74 -13.77 67.89
N ARG A 254 -27.70 -15.09 67.71
CA ARG A 254 -26.62 -15.80 67.01
C ARG A 254 -27.11 -16.37 65.67
N PHE A 255 -26.22 -16.40 64.68
CA PHE A 255 -26.44 -17.08 63.41
C PHE A 255 -26.31 -18.60 63.60
N ASP A 256 -27.19 -19.37 62.96
CA ASP A 256 -27.14 -20.82 62.91
C ASP A 256 -27.76 -21.33 61.60
N TRP A 257 -27.59 -22.61 61.30
CA TRP A 257 -28.22 -23.28 60.16
C TRP A 257 -29.41 -24.10 60.60
N ALA A 258 -30.54 -23.96 59.89
CA ALA A 258 -31.68 -24.84 60.07
C ALA A 258 -31.77 -25.83 58.92
N MET A 259 -31.84 -27.12 59.26
CA MET A 259 -32.12 -28.18 58.29
C MET A 259 -33.63 -28.31 58.11
N LEU A 260 -34.09 -28.22 56.86
CA LEU A 260 -35.45 -28.45 56.44
C LEU A 260 -35.74 -29.96 56.35
N SER A 261 -37.02 -30.34 56.31
CA SER A 261 -37.46 -31.74 56.26
C SER A 261 -37.01 -32.50 55.01
N ASP A 262 -36.62 -31.80 53.95
CA ASP A 262 -36.06 -32.31 52.70
C ASP A 262 -34.52 -32.38 52.70
N GLY A 263 -33.87 -32.09 53.83
CA GLY A 263 -32.41 -32.09 53.99
C GLY A 263 -31.71 -30.80 53.53
N ASN A 264 -32.46 -29.83 53.02
CA ASN A 264 -31.92 -28.54 52.62
C ASN A 264 -31.56 -27.68 53.84
N HIS A 265 -30.66 -26.72 53.69
CA HIS A 265 -30.23 -25.83 54.78
C HIS A 265 -30.57 -24.38 54.48
N ILE A 266 -31.08 -23.66 55.49
CA ILE A 266 -31.38 -22.22 55.42
C ILE A 266 -30.71 -21.45 56.57
N PRO A 267 -30.38 -20.17 56.36
CA PRO A 267 -29.88 -19.31 57.42
C PRO A 267 -30.96 -19.07 58.48
N LYS A 268 -30.58 -19.10 59.76
CA LYS A 268 -31.48 -18.84 60.89
C LYS A 268 -30.82 -17.97 61.96
N TRP A 269 -31.63 -17.14 62.61
CA TRP A 269 -31.20 -16.31 63.74
C TRP A 269 -31.92 -16.74 65.02
N ILE A 270 -31.14 -17.02 66.06
CA ILE A 270 -31.63 -17.57 67.33
C ILE A 270 -31.33 -16.60 68.46
N SER A 271 -32.35 -16.19 69.20
CA SER A 271 -32.26 -15.35 70.39
C SER A 271 -32.85 -16.07 71.60
N ASN A 272 -32.10 -16.19 72.71
CA ASN A 272 -32.53 -16.84 73.95
C ASN A 272 -33.18 -18.23 73.75
N GLY A 273 -32.66 -19.03 72.81
CA GLY A 273 -33.16 -20.38 72.51
C GLY A 273 -34.44 -20.43 71.66
N ARG A 274 -34.96 -19.27 71.22
CA ARG A 274 -36.10 -19.17 70.30
C ARG A 274 -35.65 -18.63 68.94
N GLU A 275 -36.31 -19.11 67.89
CA GLU A 275 -36.15 -18.59 66.54
C GLU A 275 -36.80 -17.20 66.43
N LEU A 276 -36.13 -16.27 65.76
CA LEU A 276 -36.73 -14.99 65.41
C LEU A 276 -37.56 -15.15 64.13
N ASP A 277 -38.87 -14.90 64.21
CA ASP A 277 -39.84 -15.14 63.12
C ASP A 277 -39.50 -14.41 61.81
N LYS A 278 -39.14 -13.13 61.90
CA LYS A 278 -38.77 -12.31 60.73
C LYS A 278 -37.65 -11.34 61.08
N VAL A 279 -36.52 -11.51 60.38
CA VAL A 279 -35.38 -10.60 60.44
C VAL A 279 -35.40 -9.70 59.20
N LEU A 280 -35.33 -8.39 59.42
CA LEU A 280 -35.23 -7.37 58.39
C LEU A 280 -33.74 -7.10 58.12
N PRO A 281 -33.24 -7.30 56.88
CA PRO A 281 -31.84 -7.11 56.51
C PRO A 281 -31.49 -5.62 56.35
N LEU A 282 -31.55 -4.87 57.46
CA LEU A 282 -31.17 -3.47 57.57
C LEU A 282 -29.87 -3.34 58.37
N LYS A 283 -29.31 -2.13 58.44
CA LYS A 283 -28.13 -1.84 59.25
C LYS A 283 -28.47 -0.86 60.38
N PRO A 284 -28.48 -1.28 61.66
CA PRO A 284 -28.33 -2.65 62.16
C PRO A 284 -29.54 -3.55 61.82
N LEU A 285 -29.40 -4.87 61.96
CA LEU A 285 -30.51 -5.81 61.70
C LEU A 285 -31.69 -5.53 62.66
N HIS A 286 -32.92 -5.65 62.15
CA HIS A 286 -34.13 -5.49 62.97
C HIS A 286 -34.95 -6.78 62.97
N TYR A 287 -35.66 -7.06 64.06
CA TYR A 287 -36.66 -8.13 64.09
C TYR A 287 -38.07 -7.55 64.04
N LEU A 288 -39.00 -8.35 63.52
CA LEU A 288 -40.42 -8.07 63.57
C LEU A 288 -41.13 -9.18 64.34
N ASP A 289 -41.68 -8.83 65.49
CA ASP A 289 -42.55 -9.68 66.30
C ASP A 289 -44.00 -9.37 65.96
N ARG A 290 -44.64 -10.29 65.22
CA ARG A 290 -46.02 -10.14 64.77
C ARG A 290 -47.02 -10.34 65.90
N ASP A 291 -46.70 -11.20 66.87
CA ASP A 291 -47.60 -11.53 67.97
C ASP A 291 -47.75 -10.34 68.93
N ASN A 292 -46.66 -9.62 69.17
CA ASN A 292 -46.65 -8.44 70.04
C ASN A 292 -46.74 -7.10 69.29
N LEU A 293 -46.85 -7.14 67.96
CA LEU A 293 -46.83 -5.96 67.06
C LEU A 293 -45.64 -5.02 67.39
N ALA A 294 -44.45 -5.59 67.51
CA ALA A 294 -43.24 -4.86 67.91
C ALA A 294 -42.08 -5.02 66.91
N ILE A 295 -41.31 -3.95 66.71
CA ILE A 295 -40.05 -3.95 65.95
C ILE A 295 -38.92 -3.51 66.87
N GLY A 296 -37.83 -4.28 66.93
CA GLY A 296 -36.62 -3.92 67.67
C GLY A 296 -35.33 -4.30 66.92
N VAL A 297 -34.18 -3.92 67.49
CA VAL A 297 -32.85 -4.17 66.90
C VAL A 297 -32.32 -5.54 67.33
N ILE A 298 -31.58 -6.22 66.45
CA ILE A 298 -30.87 -7.47 66.74
C ILE A 298 -29.40 -7.16 67.00
N GLU A 299 -28.89 -7.57 68.16
CA GLU A 299 -27.47 -7.49 68.51
C GLU A 299 -26.77 -8.80 68.14
N HIS A 300 -25.75 -8.74 67.27
CA HIS A 300 -24.98 -9.91 66.82
C HIS A 300 -23.48 -9.61 66.77
N GLY A 301 -22.65 -10.67 66.87
CA GLY A 301 -21.18 -10.56 66.82
C GLY A 301 -20.56 -10.53 65.41
N LEU A 302 -21.37 -10.45 64.35
CA LEU A 302 -20.91 -10.41 62.95
C LEU A 302 -20.85 -8.97 62.40
N ASP A 303 -20.06 -8.75 61.35
CA ASP A 303 -20.11 -7.50 60.57
C ASP A 303 -21.51 -7.31 59.95
N ASP A 304 -22.07 -6.10 60.01
CA ASP A 304 -23.44 -5.82 59.56
C ASP A 304 -23.66 -6.13 58.07
N ASN A 305 -22.65 -5.89 57.21
CA ASN A 305 -22.80 -6.22 55.79
C ASN A 305 -22.83 -7.73 55.61
N LEU A 306 -21.96 -8.45 56.32
CA LEU A 306 -21.96 -9.91 56.31
C LEU A 306 -23.29 -10.48 56.82
N ALA A 307 -23.80 -9.96 57.94
CA ALA A 307 -25.06 -10.38 58.54
C ALA A 307 -26.26 -10.12 57.60
N MET A 308 -26.32 -8.97 56.93
CA MET A 308 -27.33 -8.68 55.91
C MET A 308 -27.27 -9.65 54.72
N HIS A 309 -26.06 -10.03 54.27
CA HIS A 309 -25.90 -11.02 53.18
C HIS A 309 -26.34 -12.42 53.61
N LEU A 310 -26.07 -12.82 54.86
CA LEU A 310 -26.52 -14.10 55.41
C LEU A 310 -28.06 -14.20 55.44
N CYS A 311 -28.77 -13.11 55.76
CA CYS A 311 -30.23 -13.05 55.69
C CYS A 311 -30.81 -13.21 54.27
N ALA A 312 -30.00 -12.99 53.23
CA ALA A 312 -30.41 -13.07 51.83
C ALA A 312 -29.93 -14.37 51.14
N LEU A 313 -29.31 -15.31 51.87
CA LEU A 313 -28.85 -16.56 51.29
C LEU A 313 -30.04 -17.41 50.80
N PRO A 314 -29.96 -17.94 49.58
CA PRO A 314 -30.95 -18.90 49.09
C PRO A 314 -30.85 -20.21 49.87
N VAL A 315 -31.89 -21.04 49.76
CA VAL A 315 -31.89 -22.42 50.28
C VAL A 315 -30.70 -23.18 49.69
N ILE A 316 -29.91 -23.82 50.56
CA ILE A 316 -28.77 -24.66 50.16
C ILE A 316 -29.28 -26.08 49.96
N PRO A 317 -29.26 -26.62 48.73
CA PRO A 317 -29.72 -27.99 48.45
C PRO A 317 -28.90 -29.05 49.20
N ALA A 318 -29.55 -30.12 49.66
CA ALA A 318 -28.93 -31.20 50.46
C ALA A 318 -27.67 -31.82 49.82
N ASP A 319 -27.66 -31.96 48.49
CA ASP A 319 -26.55 -32.49 47.68
C ASP A 319 -25.37 -31.50 47.56
N GLN A 320 -25.62 -30.21 47.76
CA GLN A 320 -24.60 -29.15 47.68
C GLN A 320 -24.04 -28.72 49.04
N VAL A 321 -24.61 -29.20 50.16
CA VAL A 321 -24.19 -28.82 51.52
C VAL A 321 -22.70 -29.10 51.76
N ALA A 322 -22.18 -30.23 51.28
CA ALA A 322 -20.77 -30.60 51.47
C ALA A 322 -19.81 -29.63 50.75
N LEU A 323 -20.10 -29.33 49.47
CA LEU A 323 -19.31 -28.40 48.68
C LEU A 323 -19.39 -26.96 49.23
N PHE A 324 -20.59 -26.55 49.68
CA PHE A 324 -20.79 -25.25 50.32
C PHE A 324 -20.04 -25.14 51.64
N SER A 325 -20.09 -26.17 52.49
CA SER A 325 -19.34 -26.24 53.76
C SER A 325 -17.83 -26.09 53.53
N HIS A 326 -17.31 -26.70 52.46
CA HIS A 326 -15.89 -26.59 52.10
C HIS A 326 -15.53 -25.16 51.74
N ARG A 327 -16.30 -24.55 50.84
CA ARG A 327 -16.04 -23.18 50.39
C ARG A 327 -16.20 -22.16 51.51
N ILE A 328 -17.24 -22.24 52.35
CA ILE A 328 -17.45 -21.26 53.41
C ILE A 328 -16.34 -21.33 54.46
N SER A 329 -15.84 -22.53 54.78
CA SER A 329 -14.72 -22.72 55.72
C SER A 329 -13.40 -22.12 55.21
N SER A 330 -13.17 -22.13 53.89
CA SER A 330 -11.99 -21.51 53.27
C SER A 330 -12.07 -19.98 53.23
N ILE A 331 -13.29 -19.41 53.18
CA ILE A 331 -13.54 -17.97 53.02
C ILE A 331 -13.64 -17.26 54.38
N SER A 332 -14.26 -17.89 55.39
CA SER A 332 -14.47 -17.28 56.70
C SER A 332 -14.37 -18.31 57.83
N LYS A 333 -13.52 -18.01 58.81
CA LYS A 333 -13.42 -18.79 60.06
C LYS A 333 -14.49 -18.44 61.10
N VAL A 334 -15.26 -17.37 60.86
CA VAL A 334 -16.23 -16.81 61.82
C VAL A 334 -17.64 -17.39 61.59
N ILE A 335 -17.93 -17.87 60.38
CA ILE A 335 -19.21 -18.52 60.05
C ILE A 335 -19.05 -20.04 60.23
N PRO A 336 -19.85 -20.70 61.08
CA PRO A 336 -19.81 -22.14 61.18
C PRO A 336 -20.28 -22.79 59.86
N PRO A 337 -19.60 -23.83 59.33
CA PRO A 337 -20.09 -24.54 58.15
C PRO A 337 -21.37 -25.33 58.50
N PRO A 338 -22.30 -25.50 57.55
CA PRO A 338 -23.52 -26.28 57.79
C PRO A 338 -23.26 -27.77 58.04
N ARG A 339 -22.09 -28.30 57.65
CA ARG A 339 -21.63 -29.65 57.96
C ARG A 339 -20.13 -29.67 58.29
N GLU A 340 -19.72 -30.47 59.28
CA GLU A 340 -18.31 -30.69 59.61
C GLU A 340 -17.58 -31.47 58.50
N LEU A 341 -16.33 -31.08 58.21
CA LEU A 341 -15.47 -31.68 57.17
C LEU A 341 -14.20 -32.29 57.78
N THR A 342 -13.75 -33.41 57.21
CA THR A 342 -12.48 -34.07 57.56
C THR A 342 -11.36 -33.65 56.60
N GLU A 343 -10.18 -33.28 57.14
CA GLU A 343 -9.02 -32.76 56.38
C GLU A 343 -7.88 -33.81 56.30
N ARG A 344 -7.27 -33.95 55.11
CA ARG A 344 -6.07 -34.79 54.87
C ARG A 344 -4.99 -34.01 54.13
N VAL A 345 -3.76 -34.02 54.64
CA VAL A 345 -2.61 -33.35 54.01
C VAL A 345 -1.94 -34.29 52.99
N VAL A 346 -1.62 -33.76 51.81
CA VAL A 346 -0.90 -34.46 50.72
C VAL A 346 0.38 -33.70 50.40
N ASP A 347 1.54 -34.30 50.68
CA ASP A 347 2.88 -33.69 50.50
C ASP A 347 3.74 -34.41 49.44
N THR A 348 3.23 -35.50 48.87
CA THR A 348 3.96 -36.37 47.95
C THR A 348 3.99 -35.91 46.49
N LEU A 349 3.10 -35.00 46.08
CA LEU A 349 2.99 -34.55 44.68
C LEU A 349 4.13 -33.59 44.28
N GLU A 350 4.66 -33.72 43.05
CA GLU A 350 5.63 -32.81 42.45
C GLU A 350 4.95 -31.93 41.38
N PRO A 351 5.31 -30.65 41.23
CA PRO A 351 4.71 -29.77 40.22
C PRO A 351 5.21 -30.11 38.82
N GLN A 352 4.27 -30.21 37.87
CA GLN A 352 4.56 -30.20 36.44
C GLN A 352 4.42 -28.78 35.88
N GLY A 353 5.37 -28.36 35.04
CA GLY A 353 5.31 -27.05 34.38
C GLY A 353 4.27 -27.05 33.25
N CYS A 354 3.33 -26.10 33.30
CA CYS A 354 2.35 -25.86 32.24
C CYS A 354 2.61 -24.48 31.62
N LEU A 355 2.88 -24.46 30.32
CA LEU A 355 3.16 -23.24 29.55
C LEU A 355 2.05 -22.97 28.54
N THR A 356 1.37 -21.84 28.69
CA THR A 356 0.33 -21.40 27.74
C THR A 356 0.86 -20.27 26.86
N LEU A 357 0.74 -20.38 25.55
CA LEU A 357 1.17 -19.35 24.58
C LEU A 357 -0.04 -18.64 23.98
N GLY A 358 0.02 -17.31 23.86
CA GLY A 358 -1.06 -16.51 23.29
C GLY A 358 -0.58 -15.19 22.69
N SER A 359 -1.36 -14.68 21.74
CA SER A 359 -1.13 -13.39 21.08
C SER A 359 -2.41 -12.54 21.10
N ASP A 360 -2.26 -11.23 21.25
CA ASP A 360 -3.33 -10.25 21.02
C ASP A 360 -2.94 -9.30 19.90
N GLU A 361 -3.90 -8.98 19.04
CA GLU A 361 -3.74 -8.05 17.92
C GLU A 361 -4.35 -6.69 18.31
N SER A 362 -3.56 -5.62 18.17
CA SER A 362 -4.03 -4.27 18.50
C SER A 362 -3.54 -3.23 17.50
N TYR A 363 -4.39 -2.27 17.16
CA TYR A 363 -4.02 -1.15 16.31
C TYR A 363 -3.48 0.01 17.16
N VAL A 364 -2.24 0.42 16.89
CA VAL A 364 -1.60 1.56 17.53
C VAL A 364 -1.33 2.64 16.49
N TYR A 365 -1.72 3.88 16.79
CA TYR A 365 -1.44 5.00 15.90
C TYR A 365 0.05 5.34 15.89
N SER A 366 0.69 5.21 14.73
CA SER A 366 2.10 5.57 14.54
C SER A 366 2.24 7.05 14.17
N GLN A 367 2.88 7.84 15.04
CA GLN A 367 3.15 9.26 14.79
C GLN A 367 4.08 9.48 13.59
N ALA A 368 5.04 8.58 13.35
CA ALA A 368 5.99 8.67 12.24
C ALA A 368 5.34 8.41 10.87
N HIS A 369 4.22 7.70 10.83
CA HIS A 369 3.55 7.27 9.59
C HIS A 369 2.12 7.79 9.45
N HIS A 370 1.66 8.63 10.39
CA HIS A 370 0.32 9.21 10.47
C HIS A 370 -0.83 8.22 10.20
N ARG A 371 -0.65 6.94 10.56
CA ARG A 371 -1.62 5.86 10.31
C ARG A 371 -1.70 4.90 11.48
N GLN A 372 -2.85 4.23 11.61
CA GLN A 372 -3.01 3.08 12.49
C GLN A 372 -2.11 1.95 11.97
N MET A 373 -1.20 1.48 12.81
CA MET A 373 -0.34 0.33 12.52
C MET A 373 -0.78 -0.84 13.37
N LEU A 374 -0.77 -2.02 12.75
CA LEU A 374 -1.03 -3.25 13.46
C LEU A 374 0.17 -3.61 14.32
N THR A 375 -0.08 -3.94 15.59
CA THR A 375 0.94 -4.40 16.53
C THR A 375 0.42 -5.63 17.25
N PHE A 376 1.30 -6.59 17.48
CA PHE A 376 0.97 -7.81 18.21
C PHE A 376 1.64 -7.79 19.59
N GLU A 377 0.91 -8.26 20.61
CA GLU A 377 1.45 -8.53 21.93
C GLU A 377 1.49 -10.05 22.14
N HIS A 378 2.66 -10.61 22.39
CA HIS A 378 2.88 -12.05 22.56
C HIS A 378 3.20 -12.37 24.02
N ARG A 379 2.60 -13.42 24.57
CA ARG A 379 2.82 -13.80 25.98
C ARG A 379 2.88 -15.30 26.14
N ALA A 380 3.74 -15.73 27.07
CA ALA A 380 3.78 -17.08 27.57
C ALA A 380 3.42 -17.06 29.06
N ALA A 381 2.44 -17.86 29.49
CA ALA A 381 2.01 -17.92 30.88
C ALA A 381 2.45 -19.23 31.53
N LEU A 382 3.11 -19.14 32.68
CA LEU A 382 3.57 -20.28 33.48
C LEU A 382 2.59 -20.58 34.61
N ALA A 383 2.09 -21.81 34.62
CA ALA A 383 1.37 -22.40 35.74
C ALA A 383 2.03 -23.72 36.18
N TYR A 384 1.67 -24.19 37.36
CA TYR A 384 2.15 -25.43 37.96
C TYR A 384 0.97 -26.37 38.17
N ARG A 385 1.05 -27.57 37.61
CA ARG A 385 0.05 -28.61 37.79
C ARG A 385 0.46 -29.55 38.91
N TYR A 386 -0.41 -29.70 39.90
CA TYR A 386 -0.36 -30.71 40.95
C TYR A 386 -1.58 -31.62 40.75
N ASP A 387 -1.38 -32.74 40.04
CA ASP A 387 -2.45 -33.65 39.64
C ASP A 387 -3.60 -32.92 38.89
N ALA A 388 -4.84 -32.93 39.38
CA ALA A 388 -5.97 -32.23 38.76
C ALA A 388 -5.97 -30.70 39.00
N CYS A 389 -5.10 -30.17 39.87
CA CYS A 389 -5.09 -28.76 40.25
C CYS A 389 -4.04 -27.96 39.48
N LEU A 390 -4.47 -26.83 38.90
CA LEU A 390 -3.58 -25.87 38.25
C LEU A 390 -3.45 -24.63 39.14
N VAL A 391 -2.22 -24.26 39.52
CA VAL A 391 -1.94 -23.09 40.35
C VAL A 391 -0.89 -22.19 39.71
N SER A 392 -0.95 -20.91 40.03
CA SER A 392 -0.02 -19.92 39.49
C SER A 392 0.45 -18.93 40.56
N GLY A 393 1.45 -18.13 40.21
CA GLY A 393 2.01 -17.11 41.10
C GLY A 393 2.98 -17.66 42.16
N LYS A 394 3.42 -16.76 43.05
CA LYS A 394 4.47 -17.01 44.07
C LYS A 394 3.90 -17.35 45.46
N GLY A 395 2.61 -17.64 45.56
CA GLY A 395 1.98 -18.03 46.81
C GLY A 395 2.60 -19.31 47.39
N THR A 396 2.64 -19.41 48.71
CA THR A 396 3.08 -20.61 49.45
C THR A 396 1.91 -21.33 50.11
N GLU A 397 0.69 -20.83 49.90
CA GLU A 397 -0.53 -21.41 50.45
C GLU A 397 -0.82 -22.76 49.81
N ASP A 398 -1.18 -23.72 50.66
CA ASP A 398 -1.53 -25.08 50.24
C ASP A 398 -2.80 -25.09 49.38
N ILE A 399 -2.88 -26.02 48.46
CA ILE A 399 -4.01 -26.17 47.55
C ILE A 399 -5.08 -27.00 48.26
N LEU A 400 -6.25 -26.40 48.47
CA LEU A 400 -7.42 -27.10 49.02
C LEU A 400 -8.24 -27.69 47.87
N PHE A 401 -8.31 -29.02 47.81
CA PHE A 401 -9.01 -29.77 46.80
C PHE A 401 -10.00 -30.74 47.44
N LEU A 402 -11.26 -30.69 47.01
CA LEU A 402 -12.30 -31.58 47.53
C LEU A 402 -12.31 -32.89 46.73
N ASN A 403 -12.06 -34.01 47.40
CA ASN A 403 -12.17 -35.35 46.82
C ASN A 403 -13.33 -36.09 47.52
N GLY A 404 -14.52 -36.02 46.94
CA GLY A 404 -15.73 -36.56 47.56
C GLY A 404 -16.14 -35.79 48.83
N THR A 405 -16.08 -36.43 49.99
CA THR A 405 -16.39 -35.83 51.30
C THR A 405 -15.14 -35.44 52.10
N GLU A 406 -13.94 -35.65 51.55
CA GLU A 406 -12.66 -35.36 52.20
C GLU A 406 -11.99 -34.13 51.57
N THR A 407 -11.56 -33.19 52.40
CA THR A 407 -10.77 -32.03 51.97
C THR A 407 -9.30 -32.44 51.93
N GLN A 408 -8.71 -32.51 50.74
CA GLN A 408 -7.27 -32.72 50.57
C GLN A 408 -6.55 -31.37 50.55
N ARG A 409 -5.52 -31.24 51.38
CA ARG A 409 -4.64 -30.08 51.45
C ARG A 409 -3.29 -30.43 50.85
N ILE A 410 -3.09 -30.09 49.58
CA ILE A 410 -1.86 -30.38 48.83
C ILE A 410 -0.82 -29.31 49.15
N GLN A 411 0.32 -29.71 49.69
CA GLN A 411 1.42 -28.77 49.97
C GLN A 411 2.14 -28.38 48.69
N ARG A 412 2.23 -27.07 48.44
CA ARG A 412 3.04 -26.56 47.33
C ARG A 412 4.52 -26.78 47.61
N LYS A 413 5.31 -26.95 46.55
CA LYS A 413 6.77 -27.11 46.59
C LYS A 413 7.49 -25.92 45.94
N PRO A 414 7.69 -24.79 46.66
CA PRO A 414 8.27 -23.57 46.10
C PRO A 414 9.66 -23.74 45.47
N LEU A 415 10.48 -24.68 45.97
CA LEU A 415 11.81 -24.96 45.43
C LEU A 415 11.73 -25.60 44.03
N ALA A 416 10.82 -26.56 43.84
CA ALA A 416 10.58 -27.20 42.55
C ALA A 416 9.95 -26.21 41.55
N GLU A 417 8.97 -25.41 41.98
CA GLU A 417 8.38 -24.34 41.16
C GLU A 417 9.43 -23.30 40.74
N LYS A 418 10.37 -22.95 41.63
CA LYS A 418 11.49 -22.05 41.31
C LYS A 418 12.45 -22.64 40.27
N ALA A 419 12.68 -23.94 40.29
CA ALA A 419 13.52 -24.62 39.29
C ALA A 419 12.87 -24.60 37.89
N LEU A 420 11.56 -24.87 37.80
CA LEU A 420 10.80 -24.77 36.55
C LEU A 420 10.85 -23.34 35.98
N ARG A 421 10.62 -22.32 36.82
CA ARG A 421 10.76 -20.91 36.43
C ARG A 421 12.17 -20.56 35.92
N LYS A 422 13.21 -21.14 36.54
CA LYS A 422 14.61 -20.93 36.14
C LYS A 422 14.91 -21.52 34.76
N THR A 423 14.20 -22.57 34.37
CA THR A 423 14.33 -23.21 33.06
C THR A 423 13.85 -22.27 31.94
N LEU A 424 12.68 -21.65 32.09
CA LEU A 424 12.17 -20.67 31.12
C LEU A 424 13.07 -19.44 31.00
N THR A 425 13.58 -18.92 32.12
CA THR A 425 14.51 -17.78 32.11
C THR A 425 15.86 -18.11 31.45
N LYS A 426 16.31 -19.37 31.48
CA LYS A 426 17.51 -19.82 30.77
C LYS A 426 17.31 -19.87 29.24
N ILE A 427 16.09 -20.17 28.79
CA ILE A 427 15.70 -20.17 27.37
C ILE A 427 15.54 -18.74 26.83
N GLY A 428 15.40 -17.74 27.72
CA GLY A 428 15.40 -16.32 27.37
C GLY A 428 14.10 -15.58 27.70
N LEU A 429 13.07 -16.30 28.17
CA LEU A 429 11.79 -15.75 28.59
C LEU A 429 11.96 -14.86 29.83
N LYS A 430 11.49 -13.61 29.76
CA LYS A 430 11.58 -12.63 30.86
C LYS A 430 10.20 -12.42 31.49
N ALA A 431 10.13 -12.44 32.82
CA ALA A 431 8.88 -12.23 33.53
C ALA A 431 8.37 -10.78 33.35
N VAL A 432 7.08 -10.63 33.10
CA VAL A 432 6.41 -9.34 32.87
C VAL A 432 5.25 -9.15 33.84
N THR A 433 5.15 -7.97 34.44
CA THR A 433 4.08 -7.62 35.40
C THR A 433 2.97 -6.77 34.79
N ARG A 434 3.12 -6.34 33.54
CA ARG A 434 2.15 -5.52 32.82
C ARG A 434 0.90 -6.35 32.50
N LYS A 435 -0.28 -5.77 32.71
CA LYS A 435 -1.55 -6.38 32.26
C LYS A 435 -1.52 -6.51 30.73
N THR A 436 -1.90 -7.69 30.26
CA THR A 436 -1.93 -8.08 28.84
C THR A 436 -3.32 -8.57 28.47
N ARG A 437 -3.67 -8.47 27.19
CA ARG A 437 -4.87 -9.08 26.62
C ARG A 437 -4.59 -10.43 25.95
N ALA A 438 -3.32 -10.74 25.69
CA ALA A 438 -2.91 -11.95 24.97
C ALA A 438 -3.26 -13.25 25.70
N LEU A 439 -3.29 -13.24 27.04
CA LEU A 439 -3.69 -14.37 27.87
C LEU A 439 -4.43 -13.88 29.12
N PRO A 440 -5.44 -14.63 29.62
CA PRO A 440 -6.14 -14.27 30.84
C PRO A 440 -5.22 -14.40 32.06
N ALA A 441 -5.45 -13.62 33.11
CA ALA A 441 -4.64 -13.67 34.33
C ALA A 441 -4.66 -15.06 35.02
N SER A 442 -5.70 -15.86 34.79
CA SER A 442 -5.79 -17.25 35.24
C SER A 442 -4.80 -18.19 34.56
N ALA A 443 -4.24 -17.82 33.39
CA ALA A 443 -3.31 -18.66 32.64
C ALA A 443 -1.96 -18.83 33.33
N GLY A 444 -1.52 -17.85 34.15
CA GLY A 444 -0.32 -17.99 34.97
C GLY A 444 0.56 -16.74 35.09
N GLU A 445 1.79 -16.95 35.55
CA GLU A 445 2.84 -15.92 35.60
C GLU A 445 3.31 -15.59 34.17
N MET A 446 3.23 -14.32 33.77
CA MET A 446 3.45 -13.91 32.38
C MET A 446 4.93 -13.71 32.05
N PHE A 447 5.32 -14.15 30.86
CA PHE A 447 6.65 -14.02 30.27
C PHE A 447 6.58 -13.48 28.85
N ASP A 448 7.69 -12.86 28.42
CA ASP A 448 7.86 -12.26 27.10
C ASP A 448 9.28 -12.51 26.54
N LEU A 449 9.38 -12.44 25.21
CA LEU A 449 10.64 -12.44 24.46
C LEU A 449 10.80 -11.09 23.72
N PRO A 450 12.03 -10.56 23.59
CA PRO A 450 12.25 -9.18 23.18
C PRO A 450 12.03 -8.90 21.69
N THR A 451 12.03 -9.92 20.82
CA THR A 451 11.94 -9.78 19.36
C THR A 451 11.13 -10.92 18.74
N ASP A 452 10.55 -10.66 17.57
CA ASP A 452 9.77 -11.65 16.81
C ASP A 452 10.62 -12.87 16.41
N GLU A 453 11.90 -12.64 16.09
CA GLU A 453 12.86 -13.70 15.80
C GLU A 453 13.10 -14.62 17.02
N ALA A 454 13.16 -14.04 18.22
CA ALA A 454 13.31 -14.83 19.45
C ALA A 454 12.07 -15.71 19.69
N TRP A 455 10.87 -15.20 19.39
CA TRP A 455 9.63 -15.97 19.46
C TRP A 455 9.59 -17.13 18.45
N LEU A 456 9.95 -16.89 17.18
CA LEU A 456 10.02 -17.94 16.15
C LEU A 456 11.01 -19.05 16.54
N ARG A 457 12.21 -18.67 16.97
CA ARG A 457 13.24 -19.63 17.41
C ARG A 457 12.76 -20.47 18.59
N PHE A 458 12.08 -19.84 19.55
CA PHE A 458 11.51 -20.53 20.72
C PHE A 458 10.49 -21.59 20.31
N VAL A 459 9.62 -21.27 19.36
CA VAL A 459 8.59 -22.20 18.87
C VAL A 459 9.19 -23.36 18.09
N GLU A 460 10.17 -23.09 17.21
CA GLU A 460 10.77 -24.13 16.36
C GLU A 460 11.69 -25.09 17.12
N ARG A 461 12.45 -24.61 18.12
CA ARG A 461 13.50 -25.39 18.79
C ARG A 461 13.18 -25.71 20.23
N ASP A 462 12.87 -24.69 21.03
CA ASP A 462 12.82 -24.83 22.48
C ASP A 462 11.51 -25.48 22.97
N LEU A 463 10.40 -25.32 22.23
CA LEU A 463 9.13 -25.99 22.55
C LEU A 463 9.22 -27.52 22.51
N ALA A 464 9.94 -28.08 21.53
CA ALA A 464 10.16 -29.52 21.44
C ALA A 464 10.93 -30.04 22.68
N VAL A 465 12.00 -29.33 23.07
CA VAL A 465 12.80 -29.65 24.26
C VAL A 465 11.97 -29.58 25.54
N LEU A 466 11.07 -28.60 25.68
CA LEU A 466 10.18 -28.50 26.83
C LEU A 466 9.19 -29.67 26.90
N ARG A 467 8.59 -30.06 25.77
CA ARG A 467 7.68 -31.22 25.70
C ARG A 467 8.40 -32.52 26.06
N GLU A 468 9.62 -32.73 25.57
CA GLU A 468 10.47 -33.88 25.94
C GLU A 468 10.84 -33.88 27.42
N ALA A 469 11.03 -32.70 28.03
CA ALA A 469 11.27 -32.53 29.46
C ALA A 469 9.99 -32.69 30.33
N GLY A 470 8.87 -33.12 29.74
CA GLY A 470 7.62 -33.40 30.45
C GLY A 470 6.75 -32.18 30.74
N TRP A 471 6.95 -31.06 30.04
CA TRP A 471 6.09 -29.88 30.17
C TRP A 471 4.78 -30.05 29.40
N GLU A 472 3.69 -29.56 29.99
CA GLU A 472 2.43 -29.39 29.28
C GLU A 472 2.46 -28.05 28.54
N VAL A 473 2.28 -28.06 27.22
CA VAL A 473 2.28 -26.85 26.39
C VAL A 473 0.91 -26.68 25.75
N VAL A 474 0.26 -25.56 26.04
CA VAL A 474 -1.06 -25.20 25.49
C VAL A 474 -0.88 -23.98 24.58
N ILE A 475 -1.22 -24.11 23.31
CA ILE A 475 -1.20 -22.99 22.35
C ILE A 475 -2.62 -22.47 22.21
N HIS A 476 -2.84 -21.20 22.55
CA HIS A 476 -4.15 -20.57 22.42
C HIS A 476 -4.50 -20.36 20.94
N PRO A 477 -5.75 -20.59 20.51
CA PRO A 477 -6.19 -20.27 19.16
C PRO A 477 -5.87 -18.81 18.81
N GLY A 478 -5.20 -18.58 17.67
CA GLY A 478 -4.76 -17.25 17.24
C GLY A 478 -3.36 -16.85 17.71
N PHE A 479 -2.58 -17.74 18.32
CA PHE A 479 -1.16 -17.49 18.57
C PHE A 479 -0.44 -17.15 17.26
N TYR A 480 0.39 -16.11 17.30
CA TYR A 480 0.88 -15.47 16.07
C TYR A 480 1.94 -16.30 15.35
N TYR A 481 2.74 -17.05 16.10
CA TYR A 481 3.87 -17.86 15.62
C TYR A 481 3.54 -19.35 15.49
N ASP A 482 2.26 -19.71 15.51
CA ASP A 482 1.82 -21.04 15.11
C ASP A 482 1.93 -21.15 13.59
N VAL A 483 3.09 -21.63 13.11
CA VAL A 483 3.45 -21.69 11.70
C VAL A 483 3.63 -23.12 11.23
N GLU A 484 3.20 -23.37 10.01
CA GLU A 484 3.47 -24.62 9.30
C GLU A 484 4.87 -24.59 8.66
N ALA A 485 5.47 -25.76 8.51
CA ALA A 485 6.73 -25.91 7.79
C ALA A 485 6.49 -25.91 6.28
N VAL A 486 7.42 -25.32 5.52
CA VAL A 486 7.42 -25.40 4.05
C VAL A 486 8.11 -26.68 3.62
N ASP A 487 7.41 -27.55 2.90
CA ASP A 487 7.94 -28.82 2.40
C ASP A 487 8.99 -28.58 1.31
N HIS A 488 8.60 -27.85 0.26
CA HIS A 488 9.51 -27.42 -0.80
C HIS A 488 8.95 -26.22 -1.59
N TRP A 489 9.81 -25.62 -2.41
CA TRP A 489 9.47 -24.49 -3.28
C TRP A 489 9.36 -24.98 -4.72
N TYR A 490 8.37 -24.50 -5.46
CA TYR A 490 8.17 -24.86 -6.86
C TYR A 490 8.14 -23.63 -7.77
N ALA A 491 8.49 -23.86 -9.04
CA ALA A 491 8.34 -22.90 -10.12
C ALA A 491 7.74 -23.61 -11.33
N ASP A 492 6.59 -23.14 -11.80
CA ASP A 492 5.92 -23.68 -12.99
C ASP A 492 6.03 -22.67 -14.14
N ILE A 493 6.42 -23.16 -15.31
CA ILE A 493 6.53 -22.37 -16.53
C ILE A 493 5.62 -22.97 -17.60
N GLU A 494 4.54 -22.27 -17.91
CA GLU A 494 3.68 -22.58 -19.05
C GLU A 494 4.11 -21.77 -20.28
N GLU A 495 4.64 -22.46 -21.29
CA GLU A 495 4.93 -21.91 -22.61
C GLU A 495 3.75 -22.18 -23.56
N THR A 496 3.19 -21.15 -24.20
CA THR A 496 2.18 -21.38 -25.26
C THR A 496 2.87 -21.41 -26.64
N PRO A 497 2.72 -22.48 -27.44
CA PRO A 497 3.34 -22.55 -28.77
C PRO A 497 2.90 -21.40 -29.68
N GLY A 498 3.86 -20.68 -30.27
CA GLY A 498 3.60 -19.56 -31.18
C GLY A 498 3.44 -18.18 -30.49
N HIS A 499 3.59 -18.12 -29.18
CA HIS A 499 3.57 -16.88 -28.41
C HIS A 499 4.94 -16.59 -27.78
N GLU A 500 5.41 -15.34 -27.84
CA GLU A 500 6.71 -14.91 -27.29
C GLU A 500 6.67 -14.61 -25.77
N TRP A 501 5.68 -15.14 -25.06
CA TRP A 501 5.47 -14.94 -23.63
C TRP A 501 5.18 -16.27 -22.94
N PHE A 502 5.56 -16.37 -21.67
CA PHE A 502 5.34 -17.52 -20.80
C PHE A 502 4.69 -17.05 -19.50
N ASN A 503 3.96 -17.95 -18.85
CA ASN A 503 3.48 -17.72 -17.50
C ASN A 503 4.44 -18.36 -16.51
N LEU A 504 4.91 -17.61 -15.52
CA LEU A 504 5.68 -18.09 -14.40
C LEU A 504 4.81 -18.10 -13.15
N GLU A 505 4.57 -19.28 -12.59
CA GLU A 505 4.03 -19.41 -11.24
C GLU A 505 5.17 -19.78 -10.29
N LEU A 506 5.24 -19.07 -9.15
CA LEU A 506 6.19 -19.34 -8.09
C LEU A 506 5.40 -19.61 -6.82
N GLY A 507 5.70 -20.71 -6.15
CA GLY A 507 4.91 -21.14 -5.00
C GLY A 507 5.68 -21.97 -3.98
N VAL A 508 4.99 -22.27 -2.89
CA VAL A 508 5.44 -23.18 -1.82
C VAL A 508 4.44 -24.30 -1.66
N GLU A 509 4.93 -25.50 -1.36
CA GLU A 509 4.10 -26.63 -0.95
C GLU A 509 4.15 -26.75 0.57
N VAL A 510 2.98 -26.87 1.19
CA VAL A 510 2.79 -26.96 2.64
C VAL A 510 1.75 -28.02 2.92
N ASN A 511 2.10 -29.04 3.71
CA ASN A 511 1.21 -30.17 4.01
C ASN A 511 0.68 -30.89 2.75
N GLY A 512 1.46 -30.88 1.67
CA GLY A 512 1.08 -31.45 0.36
C GLY A 512 0.13 -30.59 -0.49
N GLU A 513 -0.22 -29.37 -0.06
CA GLU A 513 -0.99 -28.40 -0.86
C GLU A 513 -0.09 -27.33 -1.48
N ARG A 514 -0.32 -27.00 -2.76
CA ARG A 514 0.43 -25.97 -3.48
C ARG A 514 -0.19 -24.59 -3.27
N HIS A 515 0.64 -23.62 -2.90
CA HIS A 515 0.24 -22.23 -2.71
C HIS A 515 1.10 -21.29 -3.57
N SER A 516 0.45 -20.54 -4.48
CA SER A 516 1.11 -19.48 -5.25
C SER A 516 1.54 -18.33 -4.33
N LEU A 517 2.81 -17.95 -4.41
CA LEU A 517 3.38 -16.86 -3.63
C LEU A 517 3.02 -15.50 -4.20
N LEU A 518 2.66 -15.38 -5.48
CA LEU A 518 2.47 -14.09 -6.13
C LEU A 518 1.36 -13.24 -5.47
N PRO A 519 0.14 -13.76 -5.21
CA PRO A 519 -0.90 -13.01 -4.50
C PRO A 519 -0.49 -12.60 -3.08
N ILE A 520 0.24 -13.49 -2.40
CA ILE A 520 0.72 -13.32 -1.02
C ILE A 520 1.76 -12.20 -0.96
N MET A 521 2.69 -12.22 -1.90
CA MET A 521 3.73 -11.21 -2.09
C MET A 521 3.16 -9.84 -2.43
N LEU A 522 2.14 -9.78 -3.29
CA LEU A 522 1.47 -8.52 -3.62
C LEU A 522 0.70 -7.92 -2.45
N ASP A 523 0.04 -8.76 -1.63
CA ASP A 523 -0.59 -8.30 -0.39
C ASP A 523 0.46 -7.77 0.61
N LEU A 524 1.58 -8.49 0.77
CA LEU A 524 2.72 -8.06 1.59
C LEU A 524 3.27 -6.70 1.13
N MET A 525 3.49 -6.53 -0.17
CA MET A 525 3.95 -5.27 -0.77
C MET A 525 2.97 -4.11 -0.54
N ARG A 526 1.66 -4.35 -0.64
CA ARG A 526 0.63 -3.33 -0.38
C ARG A 526 0.61 -2.90 1.09
N ARG A 527 0.75 -3.86 2.01
CA ARG A 527 0.75 -3.59 3.46
C ARG A 527 2.05 -2.91 3.91
N GLN A 528 3.18 -3.32 3.33
CA GLN A 528 4.52 -2.83 3.67
C GLN A 528 5.29 -2.34 2.43
N PRO A 529 4.97 -1.15 1.88
CA PRO A 529 5.60 -0.65 0.66
C PRO A 529 7.12 -0.46 0.75
N LYS A 530 7.65 -0.30 1.97
CA LYS A 530 9.10 -0.19 2.22
C LYS A 530 9.87 -1.45 1.83
N LEU A 531 9.21 -2.61 1.75
CA LEU A 531 9.86 -3.85 1.29
C LEU A 531 10.27 -3.82 -0.18
N LEU A 532 9.88 -2.80 -0.95
CA LEU A 532 10.29 -2.57 -2.34
C LEU A 532 11.45 -1.58 -2.48
N ASP A 533 11.90 -1.00 -1.36
CA ASP A 533 13.03 -0.09 -1.36
C ASP A 533 14.33 -0.90 -1.41
N ALA A 534 15.10 -0.75 -2.49
CA ALA A 534 16.30 -1.56 -2.73
C ALA A 534 17.36 -1.39 -1.63
N THR A 535 17.47 -0.20 -1.04
CA THR A 535 18.34 0.07 0.12
C THR A 535 17.85 -0.66 1.37
N TYR A 536 16.54 -0.60 1.64
CA TYR A 536 15.92 -1.32 2.76
C TYR A 536 16.03 -2.85 2.62
N MET A 537 15.95 -3.39 1.39
CA MET A 537 16.15 -4.82 1.14
C MET A 537 17.59 -5.27 1.34
N ALA A 538 18.56 -4.42 0.97
CA ALA A 538 19.98 -4.72 1.10
C ALA A 538 20.48 -4.70 2.55
N GLU A 539 19.87 -3.87 3.41
CA GLU A 539 20.23 -3.73 4.82
C GLU A 539 19.71 -4.87 5.72
N ARG A 540 18.77 -5.69 5.22
CA ARG A 540 18.21 -6.84 5.97
C ARG A 540 19.03 -8.11 5.77
N ASP A 541 19.14 -8.84 6.86
CA ASP A 541 19.84 -10.13 6.91
C ASP A 541 19.08 -11.18 6.10
N ASP A 542 19.81 -12.05 5.40
CA ASP A 542 19.23 -13.11 4.57
C ASP A 542 18.62 -14.23 5.43
N ASP A 543 19.07 -14.38 6.69
CA ASP A 543 18.54 -15.34 7.66
C ASP A 543 17.20 -14.92 8.28
N GLU A 544 16.82 -13.65 8.13
CA GLU A 544 15.57 -13.11 8.68
C GLU A 544 14.34 -13.84 8.13
N ARG A 545 13.30 -14.01 8.94
CA ARG A 545 12.06 -14.71 8.55
C ARG A 545 10.90 -13.74 8.41
N VAL A 546 10.13 -13.88 7.32
CA VAL A 546 8.89 -13.12 7.09
C VAL A 546 7.70 -14.05 7.20
N LEU A 547 6.80 -13.73 8.13
CA LEU A 547 5.53 -14.43 8.32
C LEU A 547 4.54 -14.01 7.24
N VAL A 548 4.01 -14.99 6.51
CA VAL A 548 2.96 -14.79 5.51
C VAL A 548 1.79 -15.73 5.74
N SER A 549 0.58 -15.24 5.47
CA SER A 549 -0.64 -16.06 5.46
C SER A 549 -0.86 -16.64 4.08
N LEU A 550 -1.11 -17.94 4.01
CA LEU A 550 -1.38 -18.64 2.76
C LEU A 550 -2.87 -18.56 2.42
N GLY A 551 -3.27 -17.62 1.56
CA GLY A 551 -4.65 -17.50 1.04
C GLY A 551 -5.54 -16.48 1.76
N ALA A 552 -6.58 -16.02 1.06
CA ALA A 552 -7.53 -15.02 1.55
C ALA A 552 -8.56 -15.66 2.51
N GLY A 553 -8.11 -16.01 3.72
CA GLY A 553 -8.98 -16.53 4.80
C GLY A 553 -8.47 -17.75 5.55
N ALA A 554 -7.30 -18.32 5.22
CA ALA A 554 -6.77 -19.47 5.95
C ALA A 554 -5.96 -19.07 7.19
N HIS A 555 -6.06 -19.88 8.25
CA HIS A 555 -5.25 -19.77 9.46
C HIS A 555 -3.81 -20.24 9.25
N THR A 556 -3.51 -20.83 8.09
CA THR A 556 -2.19 -21.37 7.74
C THR A 556 -1.20 -20.23 7.52
N LYS A 557 -0.20 -20.15 8.41
CA LYS A 557 0.91 -19.19 8.32
C LYS A 557 2.20 -19.93 8.07
N VAL A 558 3.09 -19.34 7.29
CA VAL A 558 4.45 -19.86 7.09
C VAL A 558 5.49 -18.77 7.30
N ALA A 559 6.62 -19.17 7.86
CA ALA A 559 7.79 -18.33 8.03
C ALA A 559 8.73 -18.52 6.83
N LEU A 560 8.72 -17.59 5.89
CA LEU A 560 9.55 -17.66 4.70
C LEU A 560 10.92 -16.98 4.93
N PRO A 561 12.05 -17.60 4.52
CA PRO A 561 13.37 -16.96 4.58
C PRO A 561 13.44 -15.70 3.72
N TYR A 562 13.88 -14.59 4.30
CA TYR A 562 13.99 -13.31 3.60
C TYR A 562 15.01 -13.39 2.46
N GLY A 563 16.14 -14.07 2.67
CA GLY A 563 17.13 -14.32 1.61
C GLY A 563 16.55 -15.06 0.39
N ARG A 564 15.50 -15.86 0.55
CA ARG A 564 14.79 -16.52 -0.58
C ARG A 564 13.73 -15.64 -1.22
N ILE A 565 13.09 -14.80 -0.42
CA ILE A 565 12.08 -13.84 -0.89
C ILE A 565 12.72 -12.63 -1.58
N LYS A 566 13.93 -12.23 -1.20
CA LYS A 566 14.61 -11.02 -1.65
C LYS A 566 14.88 -11.02 -3.16
N PRO A 567 15.41 -12.09 -3.80
CA PRO A 567 15.51 -12.18 -5.25
C PRO A 567 14.14 -12.12 -5.95
N LEU A 568 13.12 -12.76 -5.36
CA LEU A 568 11.76 -12.75 -5.89
C LEU A 568 11.17 -11.34 -5.82
N MET A 569 11.28 -10.65 -4.70
CA MET A 569 10.83 -9.27 -4.49
C MET A 569 11.56 -8.28 -5.38
N ALA A 570 12.88 -8.42 -5.57
CA ALA A 570 13.64 -7.59 -6.49
C ALA A 570 13.17 -7.80 -7.93
N THR A 571 13.02 -9.07 -8.33
CA THR A 571 12.53 -9.45 -9.66
C THR A 571 11.10 -8.95 -9.89
N LEU A 572 10.19 -9.14 -8.92
CA LEU A 572 8.80 -8.69 -8.96
C LEU A 572 8.65 -7.17 -8.89
N GLY A 573 9.46 -6.48 -8.08
CA GLY A 573 9.45 -5.02 -7.96
C GLY A 573 9.94 -4.33 -9.23
N GLU A 574 10.94 -4.90 -9.91
CA GLU A 574 11.44 -4.41 -11.20
C GLU A 574 10.51 -4.74 -12.37
N LEU A 575 9.92 -5.95 -12.38
CA LEU A 575 9.00 -6.40 -13.43
C LEU A 575 7.61 -5.76 -13.27
N TYR A 576 7.15 -5.45 -12.05
CA TYR A 576 5.74 -5.23 -11.75
C TYR A 576 5.47 -4.08 -10.75
N LEU A 577 4.83 -3.00 -11.25
CA LEU A 577 4.31 -1.86 -10.46
C LEU A 577 2.76 -1.79 -10.46
N ARG A 578 2.05 -2.80 -10.99
CA ARG A 578 0.57 -2.89 -10.96
C ARG A 578 0.12 -4.31 -10.65
N ALA A 579 -1.04 -4.48 -10.01
CA ALA A 579 -1.56 -5.80 -9.66
C ALA A 579 -1.85 -6.66 -10.92
N PRO A 580 -1.44 -7.94 -10.98
CA PRO A 580 -1.86 -8.88 -12.00
C PRO A 580 -3.32 -9.29 -11.80
N GLU A 581 -3.94 -9.71 -12.90
CA GLU A 581 -5.20 -10.44 -12.89
C GLU A 581 -4.85 -11.95 -12.88
N GLY A 582 -4.66 -12.55 -11.70
CA GLY A 582 -4.44 -13.99 -11.53
C GLY A 582 -3.20 -14.38 -10.71
N ASP A 583 -2.97 -15.70 -10.61
CA ASP A 583 -1.96 -16.32 -9.74
C ASP A 583 -0.60 -16.55 -10.42
N ALA A 584 -0.52 -16.30 -11.74
CA ALA A 584 0.68 -16.50 -12.55
C ALA A 584 1.16 -15.18 -13.18
N LEU A 585 2.47 -15.10 -13.41
CA LEU A 585 3.14 -13.91 -13.92
C LEU A 585 3.45 -14.06 -15.39
N ARG A 586 2.81 -13.23 -16.23
CA ARG A 586 3.06 -13.24 -17.66
C ARG A 586 4.33 -12.47 -17.99
N LEU A 587 5.35 -13.21 -18.40
CA LEU A 587 6.68 -12.71 -18.73
C LEU A 587 6.98 -12.90 -20.20
N SER A 588 7.80 -12.01 -20.74
CA SER A 588 8.30 -12.17 -22.12
C SER A 588 9.50 -13.11 -22.12
N ALA A 589 9.70 -13.89 -23.19
CA ALA A 589 10.90 -14.73 -23.37
C ALA A 589 12.24 -14.03 -23.01
N PRO A 590 12.44 -12.73 -23.31
CA PRO A 590 13.54 -11.91 -22.79
C PRO A 590 13.81 -11.95 -21.28
N ASP A 591 12.74 -11.94 -20.48
CA ASP A 591 12.83 -11.85 -19.03
C ASP A 591 13.29 -13.20 -18.44
N ALA A 592 13.35 -14.25 -19.27
CA ALA A 592 13.96 -15.54 -18.93
C ALA A 592 15.41 -15.44 -18.48
N ALA A 593 16.19 -14.53 -19.09
CA ALA A 593 17.58 -14.30 -18.70
C ALA A 593 17.68 -13.92 -17.20
N ARG A 594 16.64 -13.27 -16.67
CA ARG A 594 16.54 -12.89 -15.27
C ARG A 594 16.07 -14.04 -14.39
N LEU A 595 15.40 -15.06 -14.91
CA LEU A 595 15.10 -16.26 -14.13
C LEU A 595 16.36 -16.96 -13.64
N SER A 596 17.52 -16.74 -14.28
CA SER A 596 18.80 -17.23 -13.78
C SER A 596 19.20 -16.65 -12.41
N THR A 597 18.63 -15.51 -11.98
CA THR A 597 18.84 -15.02 -10.60
C THR A 597 18.07 -15.87 -9.59
N LEU A 598 17.05 -16.62 -10.03
CA LEU A 598 16.28 -17.55 -9.21
C LEU A 598 17.00 -18.90 -9.04
N ASP A 599 18.06 -19.18 -9.79
CA ASP A 599 18.89 -20.40 -9.62
C ASP A 599 19.56 -20.44 -8.23
N ALA A 600 19.67 -19.30 -7.54
CA ALA A 600 20.13 -19.24 -6.16
C ALA A 600 19.15 -19.88 -5.15
N ILE A 601 17.89 -20.11 -5.56
CA ILE A 601 16.85 -20.74 -4.75
C ILE A 601 16.71 -22.20 -5.22
N PRO A 602 16.73 -23.20 -4.31
CA PRO A 602 16.49 -24.59 -4.67
C PRO A 602 15.00 -24.79 -5.01
N LEU A 603 14.64 -24.48 -6.27
CA LEU A 603 13.30 -24.60 -6.84
C LEU A 603 13.13 -25.93 -7.56
N VAL A 604 11.99 -26.59 -7.35
CA VAL A 604 11.54 -27.69 -8.21
C VAL A 604 10.88 -27.08 -9.43
N TRP A 605 11.58 -27.12 -10.57
CA TRP A 605 11.09 -26.57 -11.83
C TRP A 605 10.19 -27.55 -12.58
N GLN A 606 9.04 -27.07 -13.04
CA GLN A 606 8.16 -27.77 -13.98
C GLN A 606 8.05 -26.90 -15.26
N GLY A 607 8.38 -27.47 -16.42
CA GLY A 607 8.38 -26.73 -17.71
C GLY A 607 9.58 -25.79 -17.94
N GLY A 608 9.50 -24.98 -19.01
CA GLY A 608 10.44 -23.87 -19.26
C GLY A 608 11.86 -24.23 -19.71
N GLU A 609 12.11 -25.45 -20.17
CA GLU A 609 13.48 -25.93 -20.50
C GLU A 609 14.11 -25.14 -21.64
N ARG A 610 13.36 -24.89 -22.72
CA ARG A 610 13.81 -24.12 -23.89
C ARG A 610 14.16 -22.68 -23.52
N LEU A 611 13.34 -22.10 -22.66
CA LEU A 611 13.49 -20.74 -22.16
C LEU A 611 14.75 -20.59 -21.26
N ARG A 612 14.99 -21.56 -20.38
CA ARG A 612 16.18 -21.60 -19.50
C ARG A 612 17.46 -21.86 -20.29
N ASP A 613 17.42 -22.73 -21.31
CA ASP A 613 18.55 -22.94 -22.21
C ASP A 613 18.90 -21.64 -22.98
N PHE A 614 17.89 -20.93 -23.50
CA PHE A 614 18.09 -19.62 -24.14
C PHE A 614 18.71 -18.59 -23.17
N ALA A 615 18.19 -18.50 -21.94
CA ALA A 615 18.72 -17.61 -20.91
C ALA A 615 20.21 -17.89 -20.59
N LYS A 616 20.56 -19.17 -20.46
CA LYS A 616 21.93 -19.63 -20.22
C LYS A 616 22.83 -19.30 -21.40
N ARG A 617 22.41 -19.64 -22.62
CA ARG A 617 23.15 -19.33 -23.86
C ARG A 617 23.34 -17.84 -24.05
N LEU A 618 22.35 -16.99 -23.76
CA LEU A 618 22.47 -15.53 -23.84
C LEU A 618 23.54 -14.99 -22.88
N LYS A 619 23.67 -15.59 -21.69
CA LYS A 619 24.69 -15.24 -20.69
C LYS A 619 26.08 -15.73 -21.08
N GLU A 620 26.19 -16.88 -21.74
CA GLU A 620 27.47 -17.48 -22.17
C GLU A 620 27.98 -16.88 -23.49
N ALA A 621 27.08 -16.48 -24.40
CA ALA A 621 27.39 -15.98 -25.73
C ALA A 621 28.13 -14.63 -25.73
N THR A 622 28.19 -13.91 -24.60
CA THR A 622 28.97 -12.66 -24.49
C THR A 622 30.48 -12.86 -24.60
N HIS A 623 30.96 -14.10 -24.72
CA HIS A 623 32.39 -14.46 -24.75
C HIS A 623 32.85 -15.19 -26.01
N VAL A 624 32.08 -15.14 -27.11
CA VAL A 624 32.49 -15.72 -28.39
C VAL A 624 33.75 -15.02 -28.91
N ASN A 625 34.79 -15.78 -29.23
CA ASN A 625 36.04 -15.25 -29.78
C ASN A 625 36.29 -15.86 -31.17
N VAL A 626 36.06 -15.08 -32.20
CA VAL A 626 36.18 -15.48 -33.61
C VAL A 626 37.35 -14.72 -34.23
N PRO A 627 38.33 -15.41 -34.87
CA PRO A 627 39.39 -14.74 -35.59
C PRO A 627 38.84 -13.99 -36.82
N ALA A 628 39.58 -12.99 -37.30
CA ALA A 628 39.23 -12.33 -38.56
C ALA A 628 39.17 -13.36 -39.72
N PRO A 629 38.18 -13.26 -40.64
CA PRO A 629 37.99 -14.23 -41.71
C PRO A 629 39.16 -14.22 -42.70
N GLN A 630 39.46 -15.39 -43.26
CA GLN A 630 40.55 -15.52 -44.23
C GLN A 630 40.24 -14.74 -45.52
N GLY A 631 41.22 -14.04 -46.10
CA GLY A 631 41.01 -13.24 -47.32
C GLY A 631 40.23 -11.94 -47.11
N LEU A 632 40.07 -11.48 -45.86
CA LEU A 632 39.73 -10.09 -45.57
C LEU A 632 40.94 -9.20 -45.89
N ASN A 633 40.81 -8.28 -46.84
CA ASN A 633 41.87 -7.35 -47.25
C ASN A 633 41.95 -6.13 -46.32
N ALA A 634 41.87 -6.35 -45.02
CA ALA A 634 42.02 -5.32 -43.97
C ALA A 634 42.37 -5.98 -42.64
N GLU A 635 43.12 -5.26 -41.82
CA GLU A 635 43.36 -5.64 -40.42
C GLU A 635 42.27 -5.00 -39.54
N LEU A 636 41.52 -5.85 -38.82
CA LEU A 636 40.48 -5.38 -37.89
C LEU A 636 41.14 -4.86 -36.60
N ARG A 637 40.76 -3.66 -36.18
CA ARG A 637 41.13 -3.14 -34.85
C ARG A 637 40.49 -3.97 -33.75
N GLY A 638 41.03 -3.90 -32.52
CA GLY A 638 40.52 -4.66 -31.37
C GLY A 638 39.00 -4.51 -31.15
N TYR A 639 38.49 -3.28 -31.21
CA TYR A 639 37.04 -3.05 -31.11
C TYR A 639 36.28 -3.57 -32.35
N GLN A 640 36.84 -3.51 -33.56
CA GLN A 640 36.17 -4.05 -34.75
C GLN A 640 36.05 -5.59 -34.66
N LEU A 641 37.07 -6.25 -34.10
CA LEU A 641 37.04 -7.68 -33.82
C LEU A 641 36.00 -8.02 -32.74
N GLU A 642 35.90 -7.23 -31.67
CA GLU A 642 34.84 -7.37 -30.67
C GLU A 642 33.44 -7.21 -31.30
N GLY A 643 33.26 -6.30 -32.25
CA GLY A 643 31.99 -6.15 -32.96
C GLY A 643 31.66 -7.33 -33.87
N LEU A 644 32.67 -7.92 -34.52
CA LEU A 644 32.53 -9.18 -35.26
C LEU A 644 32.14 -10.34 -34.33
N ASN A 645 32.85 -10.48 -33.21
CA ASN A 645 32.57 -11.48 -32.17
C ASN A 645 31.13 -11.38 -31.66
N TRP A 646 30.68 -10.16 -31.39
CA TRP A 646 29.31 -9.90 -30.95
C TRP A 646 28.27 -10.27 -32.02
N MET A 647 28.48 -9.93 -33.30
CA MET A 647 27.56 -10.34 -34.38
C MET A 647 27.52 -11.86 -34.59
N GLN A 648 28.65 -12.55 -34.39
CA GLN A 648 28.75 -14.01 -34.42
C GLN A 648 28.03 -14.66 -33.22
N ALA A 649 28.16 -14.09 -32.02
CA ALA A 649 27.40 -14.51 -30.84
C ALA A 649 25.88 -14.41 -31.05
N LEU A 650 25.41 -13.29 -31.61
CA LEU A 650 23.98 -13.14 -31.94
C LEU A 650 23.53 -14.16 -32.97
N ARG A 651 24.40 -14.50 -33.93
CA ARG A 651 24.12 -15.54 -34.93
C ARG A 651 23.97 -16.92 -34.30
N GLU A 652 24.81 -17.29 -33.33
CA GLU A 652 24.68 -18.55 -32.59
C GLU A 652 23.40 -18.64 -31.74
N LEU A 653 22.81 -17.49 -31.40
CA LEU A 653 21.56 -17.39 -30.65
C LEU A 653 20.31 -17.28 -31.54
N ASP A 654 20.48 -17.21 -32.87
CA ASP A 654 19.40 -16.92 -33.83
C ASP A 654 18.62 -15.63 -33.51
N VAL A 655 19.31 -14.61 -32.98
CA VAL A 655 18.73 -13.31 -32.61
C VAL A 655 19.32 -12.16 -33.44
N GLY A 656 18.56 -11.07 -33.50
CA GLY A 656 19.00 -9.83 -34.14
C GLY A 656 19.72 -8.88 -33.19
N GLY A 657 20.34 -7.84 -33.73
CA GLY A 657 21.01 -6.81 -32.92
C GLY A 657 21.22 -5.48 -33.63
N ILE A 658 21.56 -4.47 -32.83
CA ILE A 658 21.91 -3.12 -33.27
C ILE A 658 23.41 -2.89 -33.06
N LEU A 659 24.16 -2.73 -34.15
CA LEU A 659 25.53 -2.20 -34.10
C LEU A 659 25.44 -0.66 -34.12
N GLY A 660 25.42 -0.11 -32.91
CA GLY A 660 25.23 1.29 -32.56
C GLY A 660 26.50 2.14 -32.51
N ASP A 661 27.64 1.65 -33.02
CA ASP A 661 28.93 2.35 -32.98
C ASP A 661 28.88 3.74 -33.64
N ASP A 662 29.63 4.69 -33.09
CA ASP A 662 29.80 6.03 -33.66
C ASP A 662 30.19 6.00 -35.15
N MET A 663 29.78 7.05 -35.86
CA MET A 663 29.99 7.14 -37.31
C MET A 663 31.47 7.22 -37.68
N GLY A 664 31.98 6.28 -38.47
CA GLY A 664 33.40 6.26 -38.86
C GLY A 664 34.24 5.22 -38.14
N LEU A 665 33.66 4.45 -37.21
CA LEU A 665 34.32 3.28 -36.59
C LEU A 665 34.36 2.02 -37.49
N GLY A 666 33.85 2.11 -38.73
CA GLY A 666 33.93 1.04 -39.72
C GLY A 666 32.85 -0.05 -39.57
N LYS A 667 31.58 0.35 -39.34
CA LYS A 667 30.44 -0.58 -39.26
C LYS A 667 30.27 -1.44 -40.51
N THR A 668 30.45 -0.85 -41.69
CA THR A 668 30.38 -1.56 -42.99
C THR A 668 31.45 -2.62 -43.10
N LEU A 669 32.71 -2.31 -42.74
CA LEU A 669 33.80 -3.30 -42.68
C LEU A 669 33.48 -4.45 -41.71
N GLN A 670 32.96 -4.15 -40.52
CA GLN A 670 32.53 -5.17 -39.55
C GLN A 670 31.44 -6.07 -40.13
N ALA A 671 30.42 -5.49 -40.79
CA ALA A 671 29.33 -6.24 -41.43
C ALA A 671 29.81 -7.11 -42.60
N LEU A 672 30.71 -6.61 -43.45
CA LEU A 672 31.31 -7.37 -44.54
C LEU A 672 32.18 -8.52 -44.01
N ALA A 673 32.95 -8.29 -42.94
CA ALA A 673 33.71 -9.34 -42.26
C ALA A 673 32.77 -10.42 -41.70
N HIS A 674 31.64 -10.02 -41.09
CA HIS A 674 30.62 -10.96 -40.60
C HIS A 674 30.04 -11.83 -41.73
N LEU A 675 29.64 -11.23 -42.85
CA LEU A 675 29.13 -11.97 -44.01
C LEU A 675 30.17 -12.93 -44.59
N LEU A 676 31.44 -12.53 -44.60
CA LEU A 676 32.54 -13.38 -45.05
C LEU A 676 32.75 -14.57 -44.09
N CYS A 677 32.68 -14.36 -42.78
CA CYS A 677 32.68 -15.44 -41.78
C CYS A 677 31.51 -16.41 -42.02
N GLU A 678 30.29 -15.91 -42.23
CA GLU A 678 29.13 -16.76 -42.51
C GLU A 678 29.29 -17.58 -43.79
N LYS A 679 29.91 -17.01 -44.82
CA LYS A 679 30.22 -17.72 -46.07
C LYS A 679 31.25 -18.83 -45.83
N GLN A 680 32.33 -18.54 -45.12
CA GLN A 680 33.40 -19.52 -44.82
C GLN A 680 32.92 -20.65 -43.93
N ALA A 681 32.03 -20.35 -42.98
CA ALA A 681 31.40 -21.35 -42.12
C ALA A 681 30.30 -22.17 -42.83
N GLY A 682 29.99 -21.89 -44.09
CA GLY A 682 28.90 -22.55 -44.83
C GLY A 682 27.49 -22.25 -44.28
N ARG A 683 27.36 -21.18 -43.49
CA ARG A 683 26.09 -20.75 -42.89
C ARG A 683 25.34 -19.73 -43.75
N LEU A 684 26.00 -19.12 -44.72
CA LEU A 684 25.38 -18.28 -45.75
C LEU A 684 24.71 -19.16 -46.83
N ARG A 685 23.61 -19.83 -46.48
CA ARG A 685 22.90 -20.79 -47.36
C ARG A 685 22.02 -20.12 -48.42
N ALA A 686 21.65 -18.88 -48.17
CA ALA A 686 20.89 -17.98 -49.04
C ALA A 686 21.59 -16.61 -49.09
N PRO A 687 21.32 -15.74 -50.08
CA PRO A 687 21.95 -14.42 -50.14
C PRO A 687 21.68 -13.59 -48.86
N ALA A 688 22.59 -12.68 -48.55
CA ALA A 688 22.33 -11.59 -47.63
C ALA A 688 21.69 -10.40 -48.36
N LEU A 689 20.83 -9.65 -47.67
CA LEU A 689 20.24 -8.42 -48.18
C LEU A 689 20.68 -7.25 -47.30
N ALA A 690 21.28 -6.22 -47.91
CA ALA A 690 21.55 -4.95 -47.24
C ALA A 690 20.68 -3.85 -47.82
N VAL A 691 19.93 -3.16 -46.96
CA VAL A 691 19.06 -2.04 -47.31
C VAL A 691 19.67 -0.76 -46.77
N MET A 692 19.81 0.25 -47.62
CA MET A 692 20.49 1.50 -47.28
C MET A 692 19.89 2.71 -47.99
N PRO A 693 20.25 3.95 -47.62
CA PRO A 693 19.97 5.12 -48.45
C PRO A 693 20.62 4.98 -49.84
N THR A 694 19.96 5.46 -50.89
CA THR A 694 20.44 5.33 -52.28
C THR A 694 21.87 5.81 -52.50
N SER A 695 22.29 6.80 -51.72
CA SER A 695 23.63 7.38 -51.77
C SER A 695 24.73 6.50 -51.17
N LEU A 696 24.40 5.47 -50.39
CA LEU A 696 25.39 4.54 -49.80
C LEU A 696 25.72 3.37 -50.71
N VAL A 697 24.88 3.08 -51.71
CA VAL A 697 25.05 1.91 -52.58
C VAL A 697 26.42 1.87 -53.27
N PRO A 698 26.94 2.97 -53.87
CA PRO A 698 28.27 2.94 -54.46
C PRO A 698 29.37 2.69 -53.42
N ASN A 699 29.26 3.28 -52.22
CA ASN A 699 30.25 3.10 -51.16
C ASN A 699 30.31 1.65 -50.68
N TRP A 700 29.15 1.00 -50.50
CA TRP A 700 29.10 -0.42 -50.16
C TRP A 700 29.71 -1.32 -51.25
N MET A 701 29.46 -1.01 -52.52
CA MET A 701 30.10 -1.72 -53.65
C MET A 701 31.63 -1.57 -53.61
N ASP A 702 32.12 -0.35 -53.43
CA ASP A 702 33.55 -0.05 -53.41
C ASP A 702 34.24 -0.70 -52.19
N GLU A 703 33.62 -0.64 -51.01
CA GLU A 703 34.13 -1.29 -49.80
C GLU A 703 34.11 -2.82 -49.90
N ALA A 704 33.06 -3.42 -50.45
CA ALA A 704 32.99 -4.87 -50.65
C ALA A 704 34.05 -5.36 -51.65
N ALA A 705 34.25 -4.63 -52.76
CA ALA A 705 35.30 -4.95 -53.73
C ALA A 705 36.70 -4.82 -53.12
N ARG A 706 36.91 -3.81 -52.27
CA ARG A 706 38.20 -3.57 -51.59
C ARG A 706 38.50 -4.62 -50.52
N PHE A 707 37.59 -4.79 -49.56
CA PHE A 707 37.83 -5.55 -48.33
C PHE A 707 37.48 -7.04 -48.46
N THR A 708 36.48 -7.37 -49.26
CA THR A 708 35.95 -8.74 -49.39
C THR A 708 35.71 -9.12 -50.86
N PRO A 709 36.75 -9.10 -51.73
CA PRO A 709 36.61 -9.33 -53.19
C PRO A 709 36.02 -10.70 -53.56
N GLN A 710 36.01 -11.62 -52.61
CA GLN A 710 35.47 -12.98 -52.72
C GLN A 710 33.96 -13.08 -52.45
N LEU A 711 33.30 -12.00 -52.01
CA LEU A 711 31.84 -11.89 -51.97
C LEU A 711 31.33 -11.40 -53.33
N LYS A 712 30.40 -12.14 -53.94
CA LYS A 712 29.66 -11.70 -55.12
C LYS A 712 28.57 -10.73 -54.69
N VAL A 713 28.72 -9.46 -55.07
CA VAL A 713 27.81 -8.39 -54.67
C VAL A 713 26.99 -7.89 -55.86
N LEU A 714 25.68 -7.75 -55.68
CA LEU A 714 24.75 -7.19 -56.65
C LEU A 714 24.15 -5.87 -56.15
N ALA A 715 24.20 -4.83 -56.97
CA ALA A 715 23.54 -3.56 -56.70
C ALA A 715 22.14 -3.53 -57.36
N LEU A 716 21.09 -3.88 -56.61
CA LEU A 716 19.71 -3.95 -57.08
C LEU A 716 19.03 -2.57 -57.04
N HIS A 717 19.48 -1.66 -57.90
CA HIS A 717 18.90 -0.31 -58.03
C HIS A 717 18.82 0.16 -59.48
N GLY A 718 18.05 1.22 -59.73
CA GLY A 718 17.88 1.79 -61.07
C GLY A 718 16.75 1.17 -61.88
N SER A 719 16.64 1.59 -63.15
CA SER A 719 15.55 1.22 -64.06
C SER A 719 15.67 -0.19 -64.62
N GLN A 720 16.89 -0.75 -64.71
CA GLN A 720 17.15 -2.06 -65.30
C GLN A 720 17.12 -3.22 -64.28
N ARG A 721 16.94 -2.94 -62.98
CA ARG A 721 17.03 -3.92 -61.88
C ARG A 721 16.10 -5.14 -62.00
N GLN A 722 15.00 -5.02 -62.75
CA GLN A 722 14.05 -6.12 -62.93
C GLN A 722 14.69 -7.34 -63.63
N ALA A 723 15.72 -7.11 -64.46
CA ALA A 723 16.45 -8.19 -65.13
C ALA A 723 17.20 -9.09 -64.14
N ASP A 724 17.57 -8.58 -62.97
CA ASP A 724 18.38 -9.32 -61.98
C ASP A 724 17.54 -10.13 -60.99
N PHE A 725 16.20 -9.94 -60.97
CA PHE A 725 15.31 -10.62 -60.04
C PHE A 725 15.36 -12.16 -60.13
N ALA A 726 15.58 -12.70 -61.32
CA ALA A 726 15.70 -14.15 -61.52
C ALA A 726 17.05 -14.73 -61.03
N ARG A 727 18.03 -13.87 -60.74
CA ARG A 727 19.43 -14.24 -60.47
C ARG A 727 19.90 -13.90 -59.06
N LEU A 728 18.98 -13.52 -58.16
CA LEU A 728 19.35 -13.10 -56.80
C LEU A 728 20.11 -14.19 -56.03
N ALA A 729 19.80 -15.47 -56.27
CA ALA A 729 20.47 -16.61 -55.64
C ALA A 729 21.93 -16.84 -56.11
N ASP A 730 22.36 -16.21 -57.22
CA ASP A 730 23.73 -16.33 -57.74
C ASP A 730 24.76 -15.52 -56.92
N TYR A 731 24.28 -14.62 -56.06
CA TYR A 731 25.07 -13.63 -55.33
C TYR A 731 25.12 -13.95 -53.83
N ASP A 732 26.18 -13.50 -53.16
CA ASP A 732 26.32 -13.63 -51.71
C ASP A 732 25.65 -12.45 -50.97
N LEU A 733 25.68 -11.25 -51.57
CA LEU A 733 25.14 -10.02 -51.00
C LEU A 733 24.38 -9.21 -52.06
N VAL A 734 23.14 -8.85 -51.76
CA VAL A 734 22.30 -7.98 -52.58
C VAL A 734 22.14 -6.64 -51.85
N LEU A 735 22.39 -5.54 -52.56
CA LEU A 735 22.24 -4.18 -52.05
C LEU A 735 20.97 -3.57 -52.64
N THR A 736 20.06 -3.07 -51.82
CA THR A 736 18.86 -2.33 -52.26
C THR A 736 18.66 -1.06 -51.42
N THR A 737 17.62 -0.30 -51.73
CA THR A 737 17.34 0.98 -51.08
C THR A 737 16.00 1.00 -50.37
N TYR A 738 15.88 1.79 -49.30
CA TYR A 738 14.61 1.97 -48.59
C TYR A 738 13.46 2.43 -49.50
N ALA A 739 13.77 3.23 -50.53
CA ALA A 739 12.79 3.72 -51.49
C ALA A 739 12.25 2.62 -52.43
N LEU A 740 13.07 1.60 -52.71
CA LEU A 740 12.72 0.48 -53.58
C LEU A 740 12.12 -0.69 -52.81
N LEU A 741 12.43 -0.84 -51.53
CA LEU A 741 12.00 -1.97 -50.71
C LEU A 741 10.49 -2.24 -50.79
N SER A 742 9.67 -1.20 -50.62
CA SER A 742 8.20 -1.32 -50.72
C SER A 742 7.67 -1.55 -52.14
N ARG A 743 8.46 -1.22 -53.17
CA ARG A 743 8.08 -1.39 -54.58
C ARG A 743 8.42 -2.78 -55.09
N ASP A 744 9.50 -3.36 -54.59
CA ASP A 744 10.01 -4.65 -55.03
C ASP A 744 9.65 -5.78 -54.03
N LEU A 745 8.81 -5.49 -53.03
CA LEU A 745 8.46 -6.41 -51.95
C LEU A 745 7.87 -7.74 -52.46
N GLU A 746 7.02 -7.70 -53.49
CA GLU A 746 6.41 -8.90 -54.09
C GLU A 746 7.46 -9.91 -54.59
N VAL A 747 8.65 -9.44 -54.97
CA VAL A 747 9.76 -10.29 -55.44
C VAL A 747 10.70 -10.67 -54.31
N LEU A 748 10.90 -9.77 -53.34
CA LEU A 748 11.85 -9.96 -52.24
C LEU A 748 11.28 -10.80 -51.08
N GLN A 749 9.97 -10.74 -50.84
CA GLN A 749 9.29 -11.45 -49.76
C GLN A 749 9.32 -12.98 -49.90
N PRO A 750 9.13 -13.59 -51.10
CA PRO A 750 9.21 -15.04 -51.25
C PRO A 750 10.63 -15.61 -51.11
N GLN A 751 11.66 -14.76 -51.07
CA GLN A 751 13.05 -15.18 -50.92
C GLN A 751 13.39 -15.35 -49.45
N CYS A 752 14.10 -16.43 -49.09
CA CYS A 752 14.72 -16.54 -47.78
C CYS A 752 16.07 -15.81 -47.78
N TRP A 753 16.34 -14.99 -46.77
CA TRP A 753 17.62 -14.29 -46.64
C TRP A 753 18.44 -14.87 -45.48
N SER A 754 19.74 -15.09 -45.66
CA SER A 754 20.57 -15.57 -44.53
C SER A 754 20.75 -14.48 -43.47
N VAL A 755 21.01 -13.26 -43.93
CA VAL A 755 21.23 -12.07 -43.10
C VAL A 755 20.53 -10.89 -43.77
N LEU A 756 19.76 -10.12 -43.00
CA LEU A 756 19.15 -8.87 -43.43
C LEU A 756 19.76 -7.71 -42.64
N ILE A 757 20.43 -6.80 -43.34
CA ILE A 757 21.15 -5.66 -42.77
C ILE A 757 20.42 -4.38 -43.16
N LEU A 758 20.07 -3.57 -42.17
CA LEU A 758 19.58 -2.20 -42.38
C LEU A 758 20.69 -1.22 -42.03
N ASP A 759 21.29 -0.58 -43.03
CA ASP A 759 22.26 0.49 -42.82
C ASP A 759 21.56 1.85 -42.73
N GLU A 760 22.05 2.72 -41.85
CA GLU A 760 21.34 3.91 -41.38
C GLU A 760 19.88 3.58 -40.97
N ALA A 761 19.74 2.60 -40.07
CA ALA A 761 18.45 2.01 -39.66
C ALA A 761 17.44 3.03 -39.09
N GLN A 762 17.86 4.24 -38.74
CA GLN A 762 16.95 5.35 -38.40
C GLN A 762 15.95 5.70 -39.52
N ASN A 763 16.19 5.26 -40.76
CA ASN A 763 15.21 5.39 -41.86
C ASN A 763 13.89 4.64 -41.59
N ILE A 764 13.89 3.62 -40.71
CA ILE A 764 12.68 2.88 -40.31
C ILE A 764 12.18 3.28 -38.90
N LYS A 765 12.58 4.45 -38.39
CA LYS A 765 12.17 4.95 -37.05
C LYS A 765 10.66 5.06 -36.86
N ASN A 766 9.92 5.24 -37.96
CA ASN A 766 8.46 5.20 -37.95
C ASN A 766 7.97 3.80 -38.37
N PRO A 767 7.38 3.02 -37.45
CA PRO A 767 6.92 1.65 -37.72
C PRO A 767 5.77 1.58 -38.74
N ASN A 768 5.05 2.69 -38.93
CA ASN A 768 3.95 2.81 -39.89
C ASN A 768 4.41 3.21 -41.30
N SER A 769 5.71 3.45 -41.51
CA SER A 769 6.22 3.77 -42.83
C SER A 769 6.18 2.53 -43.74
N LYS A 770 5.94 2.73 -45.05
CA LYS A 770 5.93 1.64 -46.04
C LYS A 770 7.25 0.85 -46.05
N ALA A 771 8.38 1.54 -45.85
CA ALA A 771 9.69 0.88 -45.77
C ALA A 771 9.82 0.01 -44.52
N ALA A 772 9.37 0.47 -43.34
CA ALA A 772 9.39 -0.32 -42.10
C ALA A 772 8.42 -1.51 -42.13
N GLN A 773 7.27 -1.36 -42.81
CA GLN A 773 6.34 -2.48 -43.06
C GLN A 773 7.00 -3.51 -43.99
N ALA A 774 7.48 -3.09 -45.16
CA ALA A 774 8.13 -3.97 -46.12
C ALA A 774 9.35 -4.70 -45.53
N ALA A 775 10.20 -4.03 -44.76
CA ALA A 775 11.36 -4.65 -44.12
C ALA A 775 10.97 -5.77 -43.13
N ARG A 776 9.84 -5.64 -42.44
CA ARG A 776 9.35 -6.64 -41.47
C ARG A 776 8.77 -7.88 -42.13
N GLU A 777 8.23 -7.73 -43.33
CA GLU A 777 7.64 -8.83 -44.11
C GLU A 777 8.71 -9.74 -44.73
N LEU A 778 9.99 -9.34 -44.72
CA LEU A 778 11.09 -10.16 -45.20
C LEU A 778 11.52 -11.20 -44.16
N GLU A 779 11.60 -12.45 -44.59
CA GLU A 779 12.12 -13.55 -43.78
C GLU A 779 13.64 -13.61 -43.85
N ALA A 780 14.30 -13.53 -42.70
CA ALA A 780 15.74 -13.60 -42.59
C ALA A 780 16.19 -14.39 -41.37
N GLY A 781 17.24 -15.21 -41.52
CA GLY A 781 17.79 -15.99 -40.41
C GLY A 781 18.55 -15.17 -39.36
N GLN A 782 19.04 -13.98 -39.73
CA GLN A 782 19.59 -13.00 -38.79
C GLN A 782 19.23 -11.60 -39.27
N ARG A 783 18.90 -10.70 -38.35
CA ARG A 783 18.59 -9.29 -38.65
C ARG A 783 19.56 -8.37 -37.92
N LEU A 784 20.15 -7.43 -38.63
CA LEU A 784 21.12 -6.48 -38.09
C LEU A 784 20.73 -5.05 -38.45
N CYS A 785 20.78 -4.15 -37.47
CA CYS A 785 20.64 -2.72 -37.69
C CYS A 785 22.00 -2.06 -37.49
N LEU A 786 22.50 -1.35 -38.49
CA LEU A 786 23.67 -0.49 -38.39
C LEU A 786 23.17 0.95 -38.29
N SER A 787 23.45 1.63 -37.19
CA SER A 787 23.09 3.04 -37.02
C SER A 787 24.03 3.72 -36.04
N GLY A 788 24.58 4.87 -36.41
CA GLY A 788 25.37 5.67 -35.45
C GLY A 788 24.49 6.36 -34.39
N THR A 789 23.18 6.44 -34.62
CA THR A 789 22.24 7.14 -33.76
C THR A 789 20.95 6.33 -33.64
N PRO A 790 20.98 5.19 -32.91
CA PRO A 790 19.82 4.28 -32.81
C PRO A 790 18.61 4.91 -32.11
N LEU A 791 18.79 6.03 -31.42
CA LEU A 791 17.77 6.84 -30.77
C LEU A 791 18.03 8.32 -31.09
N GLU A 792 17.10 8.98 -31.79
CA GLU A 792 17.22 10.41 -32.12
C GLU A 792 16.28 11.28 -31.28
N ASN A 793 15.01 10.86 -31.16
CA ASN A 793 13.95 11.75 -30.63
C ASN A 793 13.18 11.16 -29.45
N HIS A 794 12.80 9.88 -29.51
CA HIS A 794 11.94 9.27 -28.49
C HIS A 794 12.06 7.74 -28.49
N LEU A 795 11.72 7.09 -27.37
CA LEU A 795 11.84 5.63 -27.16
C LEU A 795 11.03 4.79 -28.16
N GLY A 796 10.00 5.37 -28.79
CA GLY A 796 9.26 4.71 -29.87
C GLY A 796 10.11 4.37 -31.11
N GLU A 797 11.22 5.07 -31.35
CA GLU A 797 12.13 4.77 -32.47
C GLU A 797 12.90 3.48 -32.19
N LEU A 798 13.39 3.34 -30.95
CA LEU A 798 14.02 2.13 -30.46
C LEU A 798 13.06 0.94 -30.52
N TRP A 799 11.78 1.13 -30.14
CA TRP A 799 10.76 0.10 -30.31
C TRP A 799 10.60 -0.32 -31.77
N SER A 800 10.61 0.63 -32.73
CA SER A 800 10.53 0.32 -34.16
C SER A 800 11.68 -0.58 -34.62
N LEU A 801 12.92 -0.28 -34.18
CA LEU A 801 14.11 -1.09 -34.49
C LEU A 801 13.99 -2.49 -33.89
N PHE A 802 13.64 -2.61 -32.61
CA PHE A 802 13.47 -3.92 -31.96
C PHE A 802 12.30 -4.70 -32.54
N HIS A 803 11.23 -4.04 -32.97
CA HIS A 803 10.11 -4.70 -33.62
C HIS A 803 10.47 -5.25 -35.01
N PHE A 804 11.46 -4.69 -35.69
CA PHE A 804 12.06 -5.27 -36.88
C PHE A 804 13.02 -6.43 -36.54
N LEU A 805 13.93 -6.21 -35.59
CA LEU A 805 14.97 -7.19 -35.22
C LEU A 805 14.37 -8.46 -34.62
N MET A 806 13.49 -8.31 -33.64
CA MET A 806 12.89 -9.38 -32.84
C MET A 806 11.41 -9.03 -32.57
N PRO A 807 10.50 -9.33 -33.52
CA PRO A 807 9.11 -8.87 -33.47
C PRO A 807 8.30 -9.43 -32.28
N GLY A 808 8.15 -8.62 -31.24
CA GLY A 808 7.39 -8.98 -30.03
C GLY A 808 8.24 -8.95 -28.76
N TRP A 809 9.56 -8.87 -28.91
CA TRP A 809 10.54 -8.68 -27.83
C TRP A 809 10.16 -7.57 -26.85
N LEU A 810 9.72 -6.40 -27.35
CA LEU A 810 9.28 -5.27 -26.51
C LEU A 810 7.75 -5.16 -26.37
N GLY A 811 7.02 -6.20 -26.73
CA GLY A 811 5.56 -6.20 -26.82
C GLY A 811 5.02 -5.36 -27.97
N ASP A 812 3.69 -5.25 -28.03
CA ASP A 812 3.02 -4.38 -29.00
C ASP A 812 3.24 -2.88 -28.69
N SER A 813 2.94 -2.01 -29.67
CA SER A 813 3.14 -0.57 -29.53
C SER A 813 2.33 0.06 -28.39
N LYS A 814 1.10 -0.41 -28.13
CA LYS A 814 0.25 0.13 -27.05
C LYS A 814 0.83 -0.24 -25.69
N SER A 815 1.21 -1.50 -25.50
CA SER A 815 1.83 -2.02 -24.28
C SER A 815 3.17 -1.34 -24.04
N PHE A 816 4.03 -1.21 -25.05
CA PHE A 816 5.30 -0.48 -24.94
C PHE A 816 5.09 1.00 -24.55
N ASN A 817 4.11 1.66 -25.16
CA ASN A 817 3.80 3.06 -24.84
C ASN A 817 3.30 3.23 -23.40
N ARG A 818 2.53 2.26 -22.89
CA ARG A 818 1.98 2.24 -21.53
C ARG A 818 3.06 1.94 -20.49
N ASP A 819 3.92 0.95 -20.75
CA ASP A 819 4.81 0.37 -19.74
C ASP A 819 6.18 1.06 -19.70
N TYR A 820 6.65 1.57 -20.83
CA TYR A 820 7.97 2.21 -20.95
C TYR A 820 7.87 3.67 -21.37
N ARG A 821 7.35 3.96 -22.57
CA ARG A 821 7.45 5.29 -23.16
C ARG A 821 6.82 6.36 -22.29
N THR A 822 5.56 6.20 -21.88
CA THR A 822 4.85 7.20 -21.08
C THR A 822 5.46 7.37 -19.69
N PRO A 823 5.73 6.30 -18.91
CA PRO A 823 6.41 6.40 -17.62
C PRO A 823 7.80 7.05 -17.69
N ILE A 824 8.61 6.71 -18.69
CA ILE A 824 9.98 7.23 -18.80
C ILE A 824 9.96 8.66 -19.33
N GLU A 825 9.31 8.90 -20.48
CA GLU A 825 9.36 10.21 -21.14
C GLU A 825 8.53 11.28 -20.41
N LYS A 826 7.37 10.94 -19.84
CA LYS A 826 6.51 11.95 -19.19
C LYS A 826 6.67 12.03 -17.68
N HIS A 827 7.02 10.93 -17.02
CA HIS A 827 7.05 10.84 -15.56
C HIS A 827 8.46 10.67 -15.01
N GLY A 828 9.49 10.58 -15.86
CA GLY A 828 10.88 10.46 -15.43
C GLY A 828 11.15 9.18 -14.62
N ASN A 829 10.42 8.10 -14.88
CA ASN A 829 10.53 6.88 -14.09
C ASN A 829 11.86 6.14 -14.36
N ALA A 830 12.83 6.33 -13.45
CA ALA A 830 14.16 5.74 -13.53
C ALA A 830 14.17 4.20 -13.49
N GLN A 831 13.29 3.58 -12.70
CA GLN A 831 13.19 2.12 -12.61
C GLN A 831 12.76 1.50 -13.95
N ARG A 832 11.76 2.11 -14.62
CA ARG A 832 11.33 1.67 -15.96
C ARG A 832 12.40 1.87 -17.02
N MET A 833 13.22 2.92 -16.90
CA MET A 833 14.38 3.11 -17.77
C MET A 833 15.40 1.98 -17.60
N GLN A 834 15.86 1.74 -16.36
CA GLN A 834 16.80 0.67 -16.05
C GLN A 834 16.28 -0.69 -16.53
N HIS A 835 14.98 -0.95 -16.32
CA HIS A 835 14.31 -2.14 -16.81
C HIS A 835 14.40 -2.29 -18.33
N LEU A 836 14.12 -1.22 -19.09
CA LEU A 836 14.23 -1.23 -20.55
C LEU A 836 15.68 -1.43 -21.01
N THR A 837 16.63 -0.68 -20.42
CA THR A 837 18.06 -0.76 -20.74
C THR A 837 18.58 -2.18 -20.55
N ALA A 838 18.22 -2.85 -19.45
CA ALA A 838 18.60 -4.23 -19.20
C ALA A 838 18.08 -5.22 -20.27
N ARG A 839 16.89 -4.98 -20.85
CA ARG A 839 16.30 -5.84 -21.90
C ARG A 839 16.92 -5.66 -23.27
N ILE A 840 17.44 -4.46 -23.56
CA ILE A 840 18.03 -4.14 -24.88
C ILE A 840 19.54 -4.34 -24.92
N LYS A 841 20.23 -4.24 -23.77
CA LYS A 841 21.70 -4.22 -23.67
C LYS A 841 22.39 -5.40 -24.36
N PRO A 842 21.94 -6.66 -24.24
CA PRO A 842 22.60 -7.78 -24.93
C PRO A 842 22.57 -7.67 -26.46
N PHE A 843 21.58 -6.97 -27.00
CA PHE A 843 21.29 -6.85 -28.43
C PHE A 843 21.66 -5.46 -28.99
N LEU A 844 22.38 -4.65 -28.21
CA LEU A 844 22.84 -3.33 -28.61
C LEU A 844 24.31 -3.17 -28.23
N LEU A 845 25.18 -3.13 -29.23
CA LEU A 845 26.59 -2.79 -29.06
C LEU A 845 26.80 -1.36 -29.53
N ARG A 846 27.16 -0.44 -28.63
CA ARG A 846 27.46 0.96 -28.95
C ARG A 846 28.74 1.40 -28.27
N ARG A 847 29.70 1.90 -29.06
CA ARG A 847 30.99 2.44 -28.59
C ARG A 847 31.21 3.84 -29.15
N LYS A 848 31.74 4.74 -28.31
CA LYS A 848 32.07 6.11 -28.70
C LYS A 848 33.48 6.18 -29.29
N LYS A 849 33.74 7.08 -30.25
CA LYS A 849 35.10 7.25 -30.83
C LYS A 849 36.17 7.49 -29.79
N GLU A 850 35.87 8.34 -28.81
CA GLU A 850 36.77 8.70 -27.71
C GLU A 850 37.17 7.50 -26.85
N GLN A 851 36.34 6.46 -26.80
CA GLN A 851 36.57 5.25 -26.01
C GLN A 851 37.48 4.24 -26.74
N VAL A 852 37.44 4.21 -28.08
CA VAL A 852 37.99 3.07 -28.85
C VAL A 852 38.96 3.47 -29.97
N ALA A 853 38.98 4.72 -30.39
CA ALA A 853 39.81 5.21 -31.49
C ALA A 853 40.86 6.22 -30.99
N THR A 854 41.76 5.75 -30.12
CA THR A 854 42.84 6.56 -29.51
C THR A 854 43.84 7.14 -30.53
N GLU A 855 43.86 6.62 -31.76
CA GLU A 855 44.69 7.10 -32.87
C GLU A 855 44.11 8.34 -33.57
N LEU A 856 42.84 8.68 -33.34
CA LEU A 856 42.25 9.87 -33.95
C LEU A 856 42.81 11.13 -33.31
N PRO A 857 43.17 12.15 -34.12
CA PRO A 857 43.58 13.44 -33.59
C PRO A 857 42.44 14.12 -32.81
N PRO A 858 42.73 15.14 -31.99
CA PRO A 858 41.68 15.82 -31.23
C PRO A 858 40.68 16.53 -32.15
N LYS A 859 39.40 16.51 -31.75
CA LYS A 859 38.32 17.29 -32.35
C LYS A 859 37.96 18.45 -31.42
N SER A 860 37.99 19.68 -31.92
CA SER A 860 37.62 20.88 -31.17
C SER A 860 36.32 21.47 -31.73
N GLU A 861 35.27 21.55 -30.90
CA GLU A 861 34.03 22.24 -31.26
C GLU A 861 34.04 23.67 -30.70
N ILE A 862 33.91 24.65 -31.60
CA ILE A 862 34.01 26.08 -31.29
C ILE A 862 32.72 26.75 -31.71
N VAL A 863 32.06 27.44 -30.78
CA VAL A 863 30.91 28.29 -31.09
C VAL A 863 31.43 29.65 -31.53
N HIS A 864 31.19 29.98 -32.80
CA HIS A 864 31.54 31.27 -33.37
C HIS A 864 30.34 32.22 -33.26
N TRP A 865 30.38 33.08 -32.26
CA TRP A 865 29.31 34.03 -31.98
C TRP A 865 29.32 35.17 -33.00
N VAL A 866 28.18 35.43 -33.61
CA VAL A 866 27.99 36.52 -34.56
C VAL A 866 26.93 37.48 -34.04
N GLU A 867 27.24 38.77 -34.05
CA GLU A 867 26.27 39.83 -33.76
C GLU A 867 25.46 40.15 -35.04
N LEU A 868 24.13 40.29 -34.90
CA LEU A 868 23.29 40.75 -36.00
C LEU A 868 23.61 42.23 -36.33
N SER A 869 23.59 42.59 -37.60
CA SER A 869 23.62 44.00 -37.99
C SER A 869 22.38 44.75 -37.50
N ASP A 870 22.44 46.07 -37.36
CA ASP A 870 21.29 46.88 -36.92
C ASP A 870 20.06 46.65 -37.80
N ALA A 871 20.27 46.58 -39.13
CA ALA A 871 19.20 46.31 -40.08
C ALA A 871 18.63 44.88 -39.94
N GLN A 872 19.46 43.88 -39.62
CA GLN A 872 18.98 42.53 -39.32
C GLN A 872 18.22 42.49 -37.99
N ARG A 873 18.71 43.20 -36.97
CA ARG A 873 18.10 43.31 -35.64
C ARG A 873 16.69 43.90 -35.71
N ASP A 874 16.52 45.00 -36.43
CA ASP A 874 15.22 45.64 -36.64
C ASP A 874 14.22 44.71 -37.33
N VAL A 875 14.66 44.03 -38.39
CA VAL A 875 13.81 43.08 -39.13
C VAL A 875 13.51 41.85 -38.27
N TYR A 876 14.48 41.37 -37.50
CA TYR A 876 14.30 40.23 -36.61
C TYR A 876 13.22 40.51 -35.57
N GLU A 877 13.28 41.64 -34.86
CA GLU A 877 12.26 42.02 -33.88
C GLU A 877 10.89 42.23 -34.53
N THR A 878 10.84 42.87 -35.70
CA THR A 878 9.59 43.06 -36.44
C THR A 878 8.95 41.71 -36.81
N VAL A 879 9.73 40.78 -37.33
CA VAL A 879 9.26 39.43 -37.69
C VAL A 879 8.88 38.66 -36.42
N ARG A 880 9.66 38.75 -35.34
CA ARG A 880 9.39 38.07 -34.07
C ARG A 880 8.07 38.51 -33.48
N VAL A 881 7.81 39.81 -33.35
CA VAL A 881 6.55 40.35 -32.79
C VAL A 881 5.35 39.92 -33.63
N ALA A 882 5.46 40.01 -34.96
CA ALA A 882 4.37 39.60 -35.85
C ALA A 882 4.10 38.08 -35.76
N MET A 883 5.14 37.26 -35.68
CA MET A 883 5.01 35.82 -35.60
C MET A 883 4.59 35.33 -34.21
N ASP A 884 5.09 35.94 -33.13
CA ASP A 884 4.70 35.62 -31.74
C ASP A 884 3.19 35.82 -31.56
N LYS A 885 2.66 36.95 -32.02
CA LYS A 885 1.20 37.19 -32.03
C LYS A 885 0.45 36.10 -32.80
N LYS A 886 0.89 35.79 -34.03
CA LYS A 886 0.26 34.75 -34.88
C LYS A 886 0.28 33.37 -34.21
N VAL A 887 1.41 33.01 -33.58
CA VAL A 887 1.59 31.74 -32.86
C VAL A 887 0.68 31.68 -31.64
N ARG A 888 0.62 32.73 -30.81
CA ARG A 888 -0.25 32.79 -29.62
C ARG A 888 -1.74 32.71 -29.97
N ASP A 889 -2.16 33.44 -30.99
CA ASP A 889 -3.55 33.43 -31.47
C ASP A 889 -3.95 32.02 -31.94
N GLU A 890 -3.06 31.33 -32.66
CA GLU A 890 -3.30 29.97 -33.14
C GLU A 890 -3.34 28.93 -32.01
N ILE A 891 -2.40 29.03 -31.06
CA ILE A 891 -2.36 28.15 -29.87
C ILE A 891 -3.65 28.30 -29.06
N SER A 892 -4.13 29.53 -28.90
CA SER A 892 -5.38 29.81 -28.17
C SER A 892 -6.60 29.21 -28.87
N ARG A 893 -6.62 29.14 -30.21
CA ARG A 893 -7.75 28.59 -30.99
C ARG A 893 -7.75 27.07 -31.08
N HIS A 894 -6.59 26.46 -31.27
CA HIS A 894 -6.51 25.04 -31.68
C HIS A 894 -5.61 24.18 -30.78
N GLY A 895 -4.94 24.79 -29.79
CA GLY A 895 -3.98 24.12 -28.91
C GLY A 895 -2.66 23.83 -29.60
N VAL A 896 -1.58 23.75 -28.80
CA VAL A 896 -0.19 23.58 -29.28
C VAL A 896 -0.02 22.41 -30.28
N ALA A 897 -0.71 21.30 -30.06
CA ALA A 897 -0.61 20.11 -30.91
C ALA A 897 -1.06 20.34 -32.36
N ARG A 898 -2.00 21.26 -32.61
CA ARG A 898 -2.50 21.58 -33.95
C ARG A 898 -1.85 22.83 -34.55
N SER A 899 -1.16 23.64 -33.74
CA SER A 899 -0.49 24.88 -34.18
C SER A 899 0.95 24.68 -34.69
N GLN A 900 1.45 23.44 -34.76
CA GLN A 900 2.85 23.12 -35.08
C GLN A 900 3.33 23.71 -36.41
N ILE A 901 2.48 23.73 -37.44
CA ILE A 901 2.84 24.24 -38.77
C ILE A 901 3.17 25.75 -38.71
N ILE A 902 2.36 26.53 -38.00
CA ILE A 902 2.55 27.98 -37.86
C ILE A 902 3.80 28.29 -37.02
N ILE A 903 4.06 27.50 -35.97
CA ILE A 903 5.28 27.60 -35.16
C ILE A 903 6.53 27.35 -36.03
N LEU A 904 6.52 26.27 -36.84
CA LEU A 904 7.63 25.96 -37.75
C LEU A 904 7.82 27.04 -38.83
N GLU A 905 6.74 27.61 -39.36
CA GLU A 905 6.79 28.73 -40.31
C GLU A 905 7.45 29.97 -39.70
N ALA A 906 7.08 30.30 -38.46
CA ALA A 906 7.63 31.42 -37.70
C ALA A 906 9.14 31.24 -37.43
N LEU A 907 9.53 30.07 -36.93
CA LEU A 907 10.93 29.73 -36.65
C LEU A 907 11.77 29.72 -37.91
N LEU A 908 11.23 29.23 -39.03
CA LEU A 908 11.90 29.26 -40.33
C LEU A 908 12.25 30.69 -40.76
N LYS A 909 11.31 31.64 -40.65
CA LYS A 909 11.54 33.04 -41.01
C LYS A 909 12.58 33.71 -40.12
N LEU A 910 12.52 33.48 -38.80
CA LEU A 910 13.51 34.01 -37.87
C LEU A 910 14.92 33.51 -38.18
N ARG A 911 15.06 32.22 -38.51
CA ARG A 911 16.35 31.62 -38.92
C ARG A 911 16.86 32.19 -40.24
N GLN A 912 15.97 32.44 -41.21
CA GLN A 912 16.34 33.12 -42.46
C GLN A 912 16.88 34.53 -42.21
N VAL A 913 16.25 35.31 -41.31
CA VAL A 913 16.75 36.64 -40.92
C VAL A 913 18.15 36.58 -40.31
N CYS A 914 18.40 35.57 -39.46
CA CYS A 914 19.73 35.37 -38.85
C CYS A 914 20.81 35.06 -39.90
N CYS A 915 20.46 34.28 -40.92
CA CYS A 915 21.38 33.90 -41.99
C CYS A 915 21.71 35.07 -42.93
N ASP A 916 20.70 35.64 -43.59
CA ASP A 916 20.81 36.78 -44.51
C ASP A 916 19.40 37.31 -44.88
N LEU A 917 19.22 38.65 -44.91
CA LEU A 917 17.92 39.25 -45.23
C LEU A 917 17.42 38.94 -46.65
N ARG A 918 18.31 38.61 -47.59
CA ARG A 918 17.95 38.22 -48.97
C ARG A 918 17.18 36.90 -49.01
N LEU A 919 17.26 36.09 -47.95
CA LEU A 919 16.46 34.86 -47.83
C LEU A 919 15.00 35.12 -47.46
N VAL A 920 14.68 36.33 -46.98
CA VAL A 920 13.37 36.69 -46.46
C VAL A 920 12.55 37.37 -47.55
N LYS A 921 11.62 36.63 -48.17
CA LYS A 921 10.80 37.11 -49.31
C LYS A 921 10.03 38.41 -49.04
N SER A 922 9.71 38.72 -47.79
CA SER A 922 8.95 39.92 -47.41
C SER A 922 9.82 41.18 -47.25
N VAL A 923 11.14 41.07 -47.36
CA VAL A 923 12.07 42.22 -47.26
C VAL A 923 12.40 42.71 -48.67
N PRO A 924 12.22 44.02 -48.97
CA PRO A 924 12.63 44.57 -50.27
C PRO A 924 14.13 44.34 -50.52
N MET A 925 14.49 43.87 -51.72
CA MET A 925 15.90 43.57 -52.05
C MET A 925 16.84 44.77 -51.86
N THR A 926 16.34 45.99 -52.08
CA THR A 926 17.11 47.23 -51.85
C THR A 926 17.46 47.47 -50.39
N LYS A 927 16.62 47.04 -49.46
CA LYS A 927 16.88 47.08 -48.01
C LYS A 927 17.76 45.90 -47.59
N ALA A 928 17.53 44.71 -48.16
CA ALA A 928 18.34 43.52 -47.89
C ALA A 928 19.82 43.69 -48.32
N ALA A 929 20.07 44.25 -49.51
CA ALA A 929 21.42 44.47 -50.02
C ALA A 929 22.22 45.54 -49.24
N LYS A 930 21.52 46.45 -48.53
CA LYS A 930 22.13 47.51 -47.71
C LYS A 930 22.30 47.14 -46.24
N ALA A 931 21.82 45.98 -45.81
CA ALA A 931 21.69 45.63 -44.41
C ALA A 931 23.00 45.18 -43.73
N GLY A 932 24.15 45.26 -44.41
CA GLY A 932 25.40 44.69 -43.94
C GLY A 932 25.40 43.16 -44.03
N THR A 933 26.57 42.55 -43.88
CA THR A 933 26.78 41.12 -44.18
C THR A 933 26.66 40.22 -42.95
N GLY A 934 26.52 40.73 -41.72
CA GLY A 934 26.25 39.95 -40.50
C GLY A 934 27.06 38.64 -40.42
N LYS A 935 26.35 37.49 -40.46
CA LYS A 935 26.96 36.14 -40.56
C LYS A 935 27.78 35.91 -41.82
N LEU A 936 27.29 36.33 -43.00
CA LEU A 936 28.02 36.16 -44.25
C LEU A 936 29.35 36.92 -44.23
N GLY A 937 29.38 38.11 -43.63
CA GLY A 937 30.60 38.89 -43.46
C GLY A 937 31.59 38.18 -42.56
N SER A 938 31.13 37.79 -41.37
CA SER A 938 31.96 37.06 -40.42
C SER A 938 32.45 35.71 -40.95
N LEU A 939 31.65 35.01 -41.77
CA LEU A 939 32.08 33.81 -42.47
C LEU A 939 33.23 34.11 -43.42
N MET A 940 33.14 35.19 -44.19
CA MET A 940 34.12 35.52 -45.20
C MET A 940 35.45 35.96 -44.58
N ASP A 941 35.39 36.72 -43.48
CA ASP A 941 36.58 37.06 -42.69
C ASP A 941 37.25 35.78 -42.15
N MET A 942 36.45 34.83 -41.63
CA MET A 942 36.94 33.53 -41.15
C MET A 942 37.53 32.68 -42.30
N LEU A 943 36.88 32.65 -43.46
CA LEU A 943 37.38 31.89 -44.62
C LEU A 943 38.70 32.47 -45.13
N GLU A 944 38.86 33.79 -45.14
CA GLU A 944 40.13 34.44 -45.55
C GLU A 944 41.29 34.01 -44.63
N GLU A 945 41.08 34.01 -43.31
CA GLU A 945 42.06 33.54 -42.34
C GLU A 945 42.40 32.05 -42.53
N LEU A 946 41.39 31.18 -42.54
CA LEU A 946 41.58 29.73 -42.64
C LEU A 946 42.22 29.30 -43.97
N LEU A 947 41.85 29.95 -45.09
CA LEU A 947 42.44 29.67 -46.40
C LEU A 947 43.88 30.17 -46.48
N SER A 948 44.22 31.29 -45.82
CA SER A 948 45.60 31.79 -45.75
C SER A 948 46.52 30.84 -44.97
N GLU A 949 45.98 30.11 -44.00
CA GLU A 949 46.66 29.03 -43.26
C GLU A 949 46.77 27.73 -44.08
N GLY A 950 46.21 27.67 -45.29
CA GLY A 950 46.22 26.48 -46.14
C GLY A 950 45.29 25.37 -45.68
N ARG A 951 44.27 25.69 -44.87
CA ARG A 951 43.29 24.72 -44.38
C ARG A 951 42.30 24.30 -45.46
N ARG A 952 41.73 23.10 -45.26
CA ARG A 952 40.71 22.54 -46.16
C ARG A 952 39.37 22.47 -45.44
N ILE A 953 38.37 23.11 -46.03
CA ILE A 953 37.16 23.51 -45.31
C ILE A 953 35.93 22.83 -45.90
N LEU A 954 35.11 22.20 -45.05
CA LEU A 954 33.73 21.80 -45.38
C LEU A 954 32.77 22.85 -44.81
N LEU A 955 31.92 23.41 -45.65
CA LEU A 955 30.91 24.38 -45.24
C LEU A 955 29.52 23.81 -45.45
N PHE A 956 28.79 23.67 -44.34
CA PHE A 956 27.44 23.15 -44.31
C PHE A 956 26.41 24.26 -44.08
N SER A 957 25.33 24.22 -44.86
CA SER A 957 24.13 25.02 -44.63
C SER A 957 22.88 24.20 -44.94
N GLN A 958 21.78 24.45 -44.21
CA GLN A 958 20.51 23.81 -44.51
C GLN A 958 19.77 24.47 -45.69
N PHE A 959 20.12 25.73 -45.99
CA PHE A 959 19.46 26.54 -46.99
C PHE A 959 20.30 26.53 -48.27
N THR A 960 19.84 25.81 -49.29
CA THR A 960 20.51 25.83 -50.61
C THR A 960 20.58 27.24 -51.21
N SER A 961 19.58 28.08 -50.91
CA SER A 961 19.60 29.51 -51.24
C SER A 961 20.72 30.28 -50.53
N MET A 962 21.10 29.89 -49.31
CA MET A 962 22.24 30.50 -48.62
C MET A 962 23.56 30.05 -49.23
N LEU A 963 23.68 28.77 -49.60
CA LEU A 963 24.84 28.28 -50.35
C LEU A 963 25.03 29.05 -51.66
N ALA A 964 23.95 29.38 -52.37
CA ALA A 964 24.02 30.21 -53.57
C ALA A 964 24.54 31.64 -53.29
N LEU A 965 24.12 32.25 -52.17
CA LEU A 965 24.64 33.58 -51.76
C LEU A 965 26.13 33.53 -51.38
N ILE A 966 26.56 32.46 -50.70
CA ILE A 966 27.96 32.21 -50.39
C ILE A 966 28.76 32.00 -51.68
N GLU A 967 28.20 31.26 -52.63
CA GLU A 967 28.80 30.99 -53.93
C GLU A 967 29.05 32.28 -54.74
N GLU A 968 28.08 33.19 -54.79
CA GLU A 968 28.23 34.51 -55.43
C GLU A 968 29.40 35.29 -54.83
N GLU A 969 29.50 35.28 -53.51
CA GLU A 969 30.52 36.01 -52.77
C GLU A 969 31.92 35.38 -52.93
N LEU A 970 32.02 34.05 -52.98
CA LEU A 970 33.27 33.34 -53.27
C LEU A 970 33.78 33.63 -54.69
N LYS A 971 32.87 33.71 -55.68
CA LYS A 971 33.22 34.10 -57.06
C LYS A 971 33.77 35.51 -57.13
N LEU A 972 33.18 36.46 -56.39
CA LEU A 972 33.67 37.83 -56.33
C LEU A 972 35.08 37.93 -55.72
N ARG A 973 35.40 37.08 -54.73
CA ARG A 973 36.72 36.99 -54.10
C ARG A 973 37.72 36.09 -54.84
N GLY A 974 37.29 35.41 -55.91
CA GLY A 974 38.15 34.50 -56.68
C GLY A 974 38.58 33.23 -55.93
N VAL A 975 37.79 32.76 -54.97
CA VAL A 975 38.08 31.54 -54.20
C VAL A 975 37.54 30.31 -54.94
N GLU A 976 38.39 29.31 -55.15
CA GLU A 976 37.98 28.03 -55.76
C GLU A 976 37.20 27.17 -54.75
N TYR A 977 36.11 26.54 -55.21
CA TYR A 977 35.27 25.69 -54.37
C TYR A 977 34.64 24.55 -55.17
N SER A 978 34.28 23.48 -54.46
CA SER A 978 33.38 22.43 -54.93
C SER A 978 32.00 22.59 -54.28
N ILE A 979 30.92 22.14 -54.92
CA ILE A 979 29.56 22.22 -54.38
C ILE A 979 28.77 20.92 -54.55
N LEU A 980 28.04 20.53 -53.51
CA LEU A 980 27.17 19.35 -53.51
C LEU A 980 25.81 19.69 -52.89
N THR A 981 24.77 19.67 -53.73
CA THR A 981 23.37 19.87 -53.34
C THR A 981 22.52 18.66 -53.71
N GLY A 982 21.22 18.68 -53.35
CA GLY A 982 20.29 17.63 -53.73
C GLY A 982 20.11 17.49 -55.25
N ASP A 983 20.34 18.56 -56.00
CA ASP A 983 20.17 18.64 -57.46
C ASP A 983 21.43 18.22 -58.22
N THR A 984 22.54 17.94 -57.52
CA THR A 984 23.78 17.47 -58.15
C THR A 984 23.62 16.04 -58.67
N VAL A 985 23.69 15.90 -60.00
CA VAL A 985 23.58 14.61 -60.70
C VAL A 985 24.86 13.79 -60.55
N ASP A 986 26.02 14.38 -60.89
CA ASP A 986 27.33 13.75 -60.71
C ASP A 986 27.94 14.15 -59.36
N ARG A 987 27.85 13.22 -58.40
CA ARG A 987 28.35 13.44 -57.04
C ARG A 987 29.81 13.02 -56.85
N ARG A 988 30.39 12.23 -57.77
CA ARG A 988 31.75 11.68 -57.62
C ARG A 988 32.80 12.75 -57.92
N THR A 989 32.66 13.43 -59.05
CA THR A 989 33.63 14.44 -59.52
C THR A 989 33.89 15.55 -58.49
N PRO A 990 32.88 16.18 -57.84
CA PRO A 990 33.13 17.21 -56.82
C PRO A 990 33.87 16.67 -55.58
N VAL A 991 33.59 15.43 -55.18
CA VAL A 991 34.24 14.78 -54.04
C VAL A 991 35.70 14.46 -54.35
N GLU A 992 35.97 13.90 -55.53
CA GLU A 992 37.33 13.61 -56.00
C GLU A 992 38.16 14.90 -56.10
N ASN A 993 37.62 15.96 -56.72
CA ASN A 993 38.32 17.24 -56.84
C ASN A 993 38.71 17.84 -55.49
N PHE A 994 37.85 17.75 -54.48
CA PHE A 994 38.16 18.22 -53.13
C PHE A 994 39.20 17.33 -52.42
N GLN A 995 39.03 16.00 -52.48
CA GLN A 995 39.95 15.05 -51.86
C GLN A 995 41.37 15.13 -52.46
N ASP A 996 41.46 15.26 -53.79
CA ASP A 996 42.71 15.48 -54.53
C ASP A 996 43.35 16.85 -54.24
N GLY A 997 42.61 17.77 -53.63
CA GLY A 997 43.10 19.11 -53.28
C GLY A 997 43.04 20.14 -54.39
N LYS A 998 42.24 19.91 -55.43
CA LYS A 998 42.01 20.89 -56.50
C LYS A 998 41.18 22.08 -56.05
N THR A 999 40.40 21.94 -54.98
CA THR A 999 39.62 23.03 -54.39
C THR A 999 39.78 23.05 -52.87
N PRO A 1000 40.06 24.20 -52.24
CA PRO A 1000 40.25 24.29 -50.79
C PRO A 1000 38.96 24.31 -49.96
N LEU A 1001 37.82 24.64 -50.59
CA LEU A 1001 36.51 24.75 -49.93
C LEU A 1001 35.46 23.83 -50.58
N PHE A 1002 34.64 23.16 -49.77
CA PHE A 1002 33.52 22.34 -50.23
C PHE A 1002 32.20 22.80 -49.61
N LEU A 1003 31.31 23.34 -50.44
CA LEU A 1003 29.95 23.74 -50.06
C LEU A 1003 29.02 22.53 -50.12
N ILE A 1004 28.40 22.17 -48.99
CA ILE A 1004 27.55 20.98 -48.91
C ILE A 1004 26.22 21.34 -48.24
N SER A 1005 25.10 21.07 -48.91
CA SER A 1005 23.80 21.18 -48.24
C SER A 1005 23.67 20.10 -47.17
N LEU A 1006 23.18 20.42 -45.97
CA LEU A 1006 23.05 19.45 -44.86
C LEU A 1006 22.32 18.16 -45.27
N LYS A 1007 21.29 18.26 -46.13
CA LYS A 1007 20.57 17.09 -46.67
C LYS A 1007 21.39 16.24 -47.63
N ALA A 1008 22.25 16.85 -48.45
CA ALA A 1008 23.15 16.11 -49.35
C ALA A 1008 24.36 15.54 -48.59
N GLY A 1009 24.84 16.25 -47.56
CA GLY A 1009 25.95 15.86 -46.69
C GLY A 1009 25.64 14.74 -45.70
N GLY A 1010 24.36 14.49 -45.41
CA GLY A 1010 23.90 13.34 -44.60
C GLY A 1010 24.15 11.98 -45.26
N THR A 1011 24.77 11.94 -46.43
CA THR A 1011 25.03 10.72 -47.20
C THR A 1011 26.48 10.26 -47.05
N GLY A 1012 26.73 8.95 -47.16
CA GLY A 1012 27.94 8.13 -46.96
C GLY A 1012 29.35 8.63 -47.24
N LEU A 1013 29.53 9.86 -47.70
CA LEU A 1013 30.77 10.42 -48.22
C LEU A 1013 31.91 10.35 -47.20
N ASN A 1014 33.10 10.01 -47.71
CA ASN A 1014 34.35 10.06 -46.99
C ASN A 1014 35.10 11.33 -47.42
N LEU A 1015 35.35 12.27 -46.51
CA LEU A 1015 35.90 13.60 -46.78
C LEU A 1015 37.09 13.93 -45.85
N THR A 1016 37.96 12.95 -45.61
CA THR A 1016 39.10 13.05 -44.70
C THR A 1016 40.14 14.11 -45.05
N ALA A 1017 40.17 14.63 -46.29
CA ALA A 1017 41.10 15.72 -46.62
C ALA A 1017 40.78 17.04 -45.92
N ALA A 1018 39.56 17.22 -45.40
CA ALA A 1018 39.19 18.40 -44.64
C ALA A 1018 39.68 18.33 -43.20
N ASP A 1019 40.27 19.41 -42.70
CA ASP A 1019 40.64 19.60 -41.30
C ASP A 1019 39.72 20.60 -40.58
N THR A 1020 38.88 21.32 -41.34
CA THR A 1020 37.98 22.33 -40.79
C THR A 1020 36.55 22.13 -41.28
N VAL A 1021 35.58 22.17 -40.37
CA VAL A 1021 34.16 22.05 -40.65
C VAL A 1021 33.44 23.28 -40.12
N ILE A 1022 32.65 23.94 -40.97
CA ILE A 1022 31.84 25.11 -40.61
C ILE A 1022 30.37 24.76 -40.78
N HIS A 1023 29.60 24.82 -39.70
CA HIS A 1023 28.14 24.82 -39.72
C HIS A 1023 27.64 26.27 -39.70
N TYR A 1024 27.16 26.73 -40.86
CA TYR A 1024 26.72 28.13 -41.01
C TYR A 1024 25.43 28.44 -40.24
N ASP A 1025 24.53 27.45 -40.15
CA ASP A 1025 23.24 27.58 -39.49
C ASP A 1025 22.91 26.30 -38.68
N PRO A 1026 22.41 26.44 -37.44
CA PRO A 1026 22.13 25.29 -36.59
C PRO A 1026 20.87 24.56 -37.06
N TRP A 1027 20.86 23.23 -36.94
CA TRP A 1027 19.76 22.33 -37.24
C TRP A 1027 18.96 21.96 -35.98
N TRP A 1028 17.82 21.27 -36.09
CA TRP A 1028 17.03 20.88 -34.91
C TRP A 1028 17.44 19.55 -34.28
N ASN A 1029 18.16 18.73 -35.05
CA ASN A 1029 18.60 17.40 -34.66
C ASN A 1029 20.14 17.36 -34.62
N PRO A 1030 20.76 17.27 -33.42
CA PRO A 1030 22.22 17.26 -33.30
C PRO A 1030 22.86 16.07 -34.02
N ALA A 1031 22.15 14.95 -34.15
CA ALA A 1031 22.63 13.77 -34.89
C ALA A 1031 22.99 14.09 -36.35
N VAL A 1032 22.23 14.98 -37.01
CA VAL A 1032 22.47 15.34 -38.42
C VAL A 1032 23.73 16.18 -38.57
N GLU A 1033 23.97 17.11 -37.65
CA GLU A 1033 25.20 17.92 -37.64
C GLU A 1033 26.41 17.06 -37.31
N ASN A 1034 26.31 16.21 -36.28
CA ASN A 1034 27.37 15.28 -35.91
C ASN A 1034 27.70 14.34 -37.07
N GLN A 1035 26.69 13.82 -37.77
CA GLN A 1035 26.85 13.00 -38.96
C GLN A 1035 27.59 13.73 -40.10
N ALA A 1036 27.40 15.05 -40.24
CA ALA A 1036 28.08 15.87 -41.23
C ALA A 1036 29.53 16.19 -40.81
N THR A 1037 29.75 16.55 -39.55
CA THR A 1037 31.09 16.73 -38.94
C THR A 1037 31.93 15.46 -39.05
N ASP A 1038 31.32 14.32 -38.73
CA ASP A 1038 31.93 13.00 -38.80
C ASP A 1038 32.23 12.55 -40.23
N ARG A 1039 32.06 13.38 -41.27
CA ARG A 1039 32.57 13.11 -42.63
C ARG A 1039 34.05 13.45 -42.77
N ALA A 1040 34.51 14.47 -42.06
CA ALA A 1040 35.92 14.86 -41.96
C ALA A 1040 36.61 14.15 -40.79
N TYR A 1041 35.93 14.01 -39.65
CA TYR A 1041 36.47 13.34 -38.46
C TYR A 1041 36.25 11.82 -38.51
N ARG A 1042 37.01 11.13 -39.35
CA ARG A 1042 36.96 9.66 -39.52
C ARG A 1042 38.33 9.03 -39.43
N ILE A 1043 38.36 7.70 -39.25
CA ILE A 1043 39.57 6.89 -39.36
C ILE A 1043 40.23 7.15 -40.71
N GLY A 1044 41.51 7.51 -40.69
CA GLY A 1044 42.25 8.02 -41.85
C GLY A 1044 42.51 9.52 -41.82
N GLN A 1045 41.94 10.25 -40.85
CA GLN A 1045 42.31 11.62 -40.53
C GLN A 1045 43.61 11.66 -39.72
N ASP A 1046 44.58 12.43 -40.19
CA ASP A 1046 45.88 12.63 -39.56
C ASP A 1046 46.04 14.03 -38.93
N LYS A 1047 45.11 14.95 -39.19
CA LYS A 1047 45.12 16.33 -38.67
C LYS A 1047 44.04 16.58 -37.60
N PRO A 1048 44.30 17.44 -36.60
CA PRO A 1048 43.27 17.95 -35.70
C PRO A 1048 42.10 18.57 -36.46
N VAL A 1049 40.88 18.20 -36.09
CA VAL A 1049 39.67 18.69 -36.77
C VAL A 1049 39.01 19.80 -35.95
N PHE A 1050 38.79 20.95 -36.59
CA PHE A 1050 38.13 22.10 -35.99
C PHE A 1050 36.72 22.24 -36.52
N VAL A 1051 35.74 22.35 -35.62
CA VAL A 1051 34.32 22.42 -35.96
C VAL A 1051 33.77 23.74 -35.47
N TYR A 1052 33.50 24.66 -36.39
CA TYR A 1052 32.93 25.97 -36.10
C TYR A 1052 31.41 25.93 -36.26
N LYS A 1053 30.68 26.30 -35.21
CA LYS A 1053 29.21 26.48 -35.24
C LYS A 1053 28.91 27.97 -35.20
N MET A 1054 28.46 28.54 -36.31
CA MET A 1054 28.14 29.98 -36.39
C MET A 1054 26.76 30.25 -35.81
N ILE A 1055 26.69 30.98 -34.70
CA ILE A 1055 25.44 31.22 -33.97
C ILE A 1055 25.21 32.72 -33.80
N ALA A 1056 24.06 33.21 -34.25
CA ALA A 1056 23.66 34.60 -34.04
C ALA A 1056 23.21 34.82 -32.59
N ARG A 1057 23.89 35.73 -31.89
CA ARG A 1057 23.71 35.97 -30.45
C ARG A 1057 22.34 36.55 -30.11
N GLY A 1058 21.75 36.09 -29.01
CA GLY A 1058 20.44 36.54 -28.53
C GLY A 1058 19.26 36.05 -29.36
N THR A 1059 19.50 35.36 -30.48
CA THR A 1059 18.45 34.96 -31.43
C THR A 1059 17.89 33.57 -31.12
N VAL A 1060 16.93 33.15 -31.95
CA VAL A 1060 16.38 31.78 -31.97
C VAL A 1060 17.46 30.72 -32.17
N GLU A 1061 18.57 31.04 -32.83
CA GLU A 1061 19.66 30.08 -33.05
C GLU A 1061 20.37 29.66 -31.76
N GLU A 1062 20.59 30.61 -30.83
CA GLU A 1062 21.15 30.34 -29.51
C GLU A 1062 20.23 29.40 -28.70
N LYS A 1063 18.91 29.62 -28.81
CA LYS A 1063 17.92 28.76 -28.16
C LYS A 1063 17.88 27.36 -28.78
N ILE A 1064 17.99 27.25 -30.10
CA ILE A 1064 18.09 25.96 -30.80
C ILE A 1064 19.33 25.20 -30.30
N GLN A 1065 20.48 25.87 -30.18
CA GLN A 1065 21.70 25.25 -29.67
C GLN A 1065 21.54 24.73 -28.23
N ALA A 1066 20.92 25.50 -27.34
CA ALA A 1066 20.62 25.05 -25.98
C ALA A 1066 19.72 23.80 -25.97
N LEU A 1067 18.68 23.78 -26.82
CA LEU A 1067 17.78 22.64 -26.96
C LEU A 1067 18.48 21.38 -27.53
N GLN A 1068 19.45 21.56 -28.43
CA GLN A 1068 20.25 20.43 -28.93
C GLN A 1068 21.06 19.77 -27.82
N LEU A 1069 21.69 20.57 -26.95
CA LEU A 1069 22.49 20.07 -25.83
C LEU A 1069 21.63 19.28 -24.84
N GLU A 1070 20.43 19.77 -24.53
CA GLU A 1070 19.49 19.09 -23.65
C GLU A 1070 19.01 17.75 -24.23
N LYS A 1071 18.70 17.71 -25.53
CA LYS A 1071 18.33 16.47 -26.24
C LYS A 1071 19.46 15.45 -26.30
N ALA A 1072 20.69 15.90 -26.57
CA ALA A 1072 21.85 15.02 -26.64
C ALA A 1072 22.10 14.34 -25.28
N ALA A 1073 22.01 15.09 -24.19
CA ALA A 1073 22.13 14.55 -22.83
C ALA A 1073 21.04 13.51 -22.51
N LEU A 1074 19.82 13.69 -23.00
CA LEU A 1074 18.74 12.73 -22.84
C LEU A 1074 18.98 11.42 -23.61
N ALA A 1075 19.40 11.52 -24.87
CA ALA A 1075 19.68 10.36 -25.71
C ALA A 1075 20.83 9.52 -25.14
N ASP A 1076 21.88 10.17 -24.64
CA ASP A 1076 23.00 9.49 -23.97
C ASP A 1076 22.56 8.83 -22.64
N GLY A 1077 21.72 9.50 -21.84
CA GLY A 1077 21.18 8.94 -20.60
C GLY A 1077 20.40 7.63 -20.80
N VAL A 1078 19.57 7.53 -21.84
CA VAL A 1078 18.81 6.28 -22.16
C VAL A 1078 19.74 5.10 -22.43
N LEU A 1079 20.85 5.36 -23.12
CA LEU A 1079 21.75 4.33 -23.62
C LEU A 1079 22.84 3.98 -22.60
N GLU A 1080 23.17 4.90 -21.69
CA GLU A 1080 24.13 4.72 -20.60
C GLU A 1080 23.46 4.37 -19.25
N GLY A 1081 22.12 4.28 -19.19
CA GLY A 1081 21.36 3.85 -18.01
C GLY A 1081 21.05 4.96 -16.99
N GLY A 1082 21.17 6.22 -17.37
CA GLY A 1082 20.81 7.39 -16.58
C GLY A 1082 19.31 7.74 -16.66
N ALA A 1083 18.76 8.21 -15.54
CA ALA A 1083 17.41 8.76 -15.51
C ALA A 1083 17.38 10.12 -16.22
N SER A 1084 16.60 10.26 -17.29
CA SER A 1084 16.38 11.55 -17.93
C SER A 1084 14.94 11.69 -18.42
N ALA A 1085 14.36 12.86 -18.20
CA ALA A 1085 12.96 13.19 -18.47
C ALA A 1085 12.76 13.54 -19.95
N GLY A 1086 11.85 12.83 -20.63
CA GLY A 1086 11.57 13.03 -22.06
C GLY A 1086 11.22 14.47 -22.41
N TRP A 1087 11.87 15.00 -23.45
CA TRP A 1087 11.63 16.36 -23.90
C TRP A 1087 10.39 16.44 -24.80
N LYS A 1088 9.43 17.29 -24.43
CA LYS A 1088 8.36 17.75 -25.31
C LYS A 1088 8.45 19.26 -25.41
N LEU A 1089 8.16 19.79 -26.60
CA LEU A 1089 8.04 21.22 -26.86
C LEU A 1089 6.82 21.75 -26.10
N GLU A 1090 7.04 22.24 -24.90
CA GLU A 1090 6.01 22.79 -24.02
C GLU A 1090 5.81 24.28 -24.29
N GLN A 1091 4.73 24.84 -23.73
CA GLN A 1091 4.41 26.25 -23.90
C GLN A 1091 5.55 27.16 -23.42
N ARG A 1092 6.24 26.78 -22.34
CA ARG A 1092 7.44 27.48 -21.83
C ARG A 1092 8.59 27.53 -22.85
N ASP A 1093 8.77 26.46 -23.64
CA ASP A 1093 9.83 26.40 -24.65
C ASP A 1093 9.50 27.29 -25.84
N ILE A 1094 8.22 27.36 -26.20
CA ILE A 1094 7.71 28.30 -27.22
C ILE A 1094 7.94 29.74 -26.74
N GLU A 1095 7.60 30.06 -25.50
CA GLU A 1095 7.86 31.38 -24.93
C GLU A 1095 9.35 31.75 -24.94
N ALA A 1096 10.23 30.79 -24.63
CA ALA A 1096 11.67 30.97 -24.70
C ALA A 1096 12.19 31.20 -26.13
N LEU A 1097 11.63 30.49 -27.13
CA LEU A 1097 12.00 30.63 -28.55
C LEU A 1097 11.59 31.99 -29.15
N PHE A 1098 10.53 32.61 -28.61
CA PHE A 1098 10.01 33.91 -29.08
C PHE A 1098 10.33 35.08 -28.12
N ALA A 1099 11.26 34.88 -27.18
CA ALA A 1099 11.72 35.95 -26.29
C ALA A 1099 12.37 37.12 -27.07
N PRO A 1100 12.21 38.37 -26.63
CA PRO A 1100 12.86 39.52 -27.25
C PRO A 1100 14.39 39.42 -27.16
N LEU A 1101 15.07 40.06 -28.11
CA LEU A 1101 16.53 40.18 -28.08
C LEU A 1101 16.98 40.86 -26.78
N PRO A 1102 18.10 40.42 -26.16
CA PRO A 1102 18.70 41.12 -25.05
C PRO A 1102 19.10 42.54 -25.48
N GLY A 1103 18.83 43.51 -24.59
CA GLY A 1103 19.05 44.94 -24.83
C GLY A 1103 20.51 45.34 -24.98
#